data_AF-A0A966Z811-F1
#
_entry.id   AF-A0A966Z811-F1
#
_cell.length_a   1.000
_cell.length_b   1.000
_cell.length_c   1.000
_cell.angle_alpha   90.00
_cell.angle_beta   90.00
_cell.angle_gamma   90.00
#
_symmetry.space_group_name_H-M   'P 1'
#
loop_
_entity.id
_entity.type
_entity.pdbx_description
1 polymer ?
#
loop_
_entity_poly.entity_id
_entity_poly.type
_entity_poly.pdbx_seq_one_letter_code
_entity_poly.pdbx_strand_id
1 'polypeptide(L)'
;MKHTHIRLTTLLLSSPECADRGAARPAAKRLNDTLFSVPILPPELIHAQMERILASSGFARSERLRRFLSYCVQRSLAGEAEDLKEYRIGVEVFDRGEEFDPRLDNIVRSHAHRLRLALQVYYEQEGVTDALLIALPKGSYVTTFEERHSEVPAPRPSHRFFSARILALGLAVIVFFALGYLTGHVARSPAAPAAKIEAGILLPADLQQQGVGALSPDNRWMVFPASGPGGYRLWLRGMDAASAHPLPGTEGGNSPFWSPDGRFVAFFANQKLWKVRVPDGPAQVLCNAPLSYGGSWGDSGTILFAPQSTGVIYQIPDTGGEVRIATRLDPARAEQAHRWPSFLPGGRDFLFFNRSLKPGLTGFYLGSLDSTRTTLVLAQNSISNVQVVATPDSARHYLLHVNEGALTARAFDLRARRVSASPHVIAAGLPFLEGSYNFSASSRSLIFLRGSGRNASRLTWFDRTGRVLGKTGPPGDYQGLELSPDASRLAYVRVDEAYGTLDVWLMELARGMAARFTSDVANEYNPVWAPDGREIVFTTERFGIASLMRKALSGDAVESRLLATQATQFAGDWSRDGRSILYSEDHNQTHFDLWILPWLPGPGKPRRLLATPANERQGHLSPDGRMVAYESDRTGRSEIFVAPVDPRPGSVVEHQVSSAGGLRPRWDPAGAGIYFLSSDAELMFSPVAWRAGEPDPVVPQALFATGGASSFSVAADGKRLLINVPEPSAHHRVLPLIVNWSSDLP
;
A
#
# COMPACT_ATOMS: atom_id res chain seq x y z
N MET A 1 58.42 -2.50 -40.29
CA MET A 1 57.52 -2.57 -41.47
C MET A 1 56.09 -2.48 -40.93
N LYS A 2 55.12 -1.76 -41.49
CA LYS A 2 55.06 -0.53 -42.33
C LYS A 2 53.90 0.29 -41.70
N HIS A 3 54.03 1.59 -41.42
CA HIS A 3 53.70 2.70 -42.34
C HIS A 3 52.27 2.59 -42.93
N THR A 4 51.39 3.61 -42.94
CA THR A 4 51.55 5.09 -42.90
C THR A 4 50.12 5.75 -42.85
N HIS A 5 49.82 7.01 -42.43
CA HIS A 5 50.53 8.09 -41.69
C HIS A 5 49.61 9.33 -41.45
N ILE A 6 50.18 10.42 -40.86
CA ILE A 6 49.90 11.88 -41.15
C ILE A 6 48.60 12.49 -40.54
N ARG A 7 48.54 13.73 -39.98
CA ARG A 7 49.49 14.88 -39.77
C ARG A 7 49.20 15.58 -38.40
N LEU A 8 50.19 15.92 -37.55
CA LEU A 8 50.96 17.20 -37.36
C LEU A 8 50.17 18.44 -36.83
N THR A 9 50.48 19.06 -35.66
CA THR A 9 51.51 20.12 -35.25
C THR A 9 51.17 21.56 -35.74
N THR A 10 51.44 22.74 -35.13
CA THR A 10 52.46 23.36 -34.18
C THR A 10 51.86 24.74 -33.67
N LEU A 11 52.25 25.57 -32.68
CA LEU A 11 53.36 25.83 -31.69
C LEU A 11 52.81 25.91 -30.23
N LEU A 12 53.51 26.18 -29.08
CA LEU A 12 54.86 26.66 -28.65
C LEU A 12 55.10 28.19 -28.38
N LEU A 13 56.09 28.49 -27.49
CA LEU A 13 56.71 29.78 -27.07
C LEU A 13 56.03 30.65 -25.96
N SER A 14 56.74 31.60 -25.31
CA SER A 14 57.59 31.41 -24.09
C SER A 14 58.30 32.69 -23.54
N SER A 15 58.10 33.05 -22.25
CA SER A 15 59.03 33.82 -21.35
C SER A 15 59.43 35.30 -21.71
N PRO A 16 60.24 36.06 -20.91
CA PRO A 16 60.00 36.50 -19.50
C PRO A 16 60.34 38.01 -19.15
N GLU A 17 59.98 38.44 -17.93
CA GLU A 17 60.59 39.46 -17.01
C GLU A 17 60.71 41.02 -17.25
N CYS A 18 60.39 41.76 -16.16
CA CYS A 18 61.03 42.98 -15.58
C CYS A 18 60.54 44.45 -15.84
N ALA A 19 60.25 45.19 -14.73
CA ALA A 19 60.34 46.66 -14.43
C ALA A 19 59.58 47.73 -15.29
N ASP A 20 59.29 48.97 -14.83
CA ASP A 20 58.98 49.61 -13.52
C ASP A 20 58.37 51.05 -13.76
N ARG A 21 57.63 51.61 -12.78
CA ARG A 21 57.17 53.02 -12.56
C ARG A 21 56.04 53.68 -13.40
N GLY A 22 55.07 54.24 -12.66
CA GLY A 22 54.13 55.30 -13.09
C GLY A 22 53.14 55.69 -11.98
N ALA A 23 53.12 56.96 -11.52
CA ALA A 23 52.30 57.44 -10.38
C ALA A 23 51.08 58.27 -10.84
N ALA A 24 50.08 58.70 -10.02
CA ALA A 24 49.98 58.76 -8.56
C ALA A 24 48.51 58.88 -8.03
N ARG A 25 48.27 58.40 -6.78
CA ARG A 25 47.50 58.99 -5.62
C ARG A 25 46.12 59.69 -5.81
N PRO A 26 45.21 59.69 -4.79
CA PRO A 26 45.48 59.91 -3.35
C PRO A 26 44.86 58.90 -2.36
N ALA A 27 45.00 59.20 -1.05
CA ALA A 27 45.00 58.25 0.07
C ALA A 27 43.70 58.18 0.89
N ALA A 28 43.56 57.10 1.66
CA ALA A 28 42.70 56.98 2.84
C ALA A 28 43.48 56.39 4.04
N LYS A 29 43.00 56.63 5.26
CA LYS A 29 43.72 56.38 6.54
C LYS A 29 43.79 54.91 6.95
N ARG A 30 44.77 54.59 7.81
CA ARG A 30 44.72 53.44 8.73
C ARG A 30 43.49 53.56 9.66
N LEU A 31 42.92 52.42 10.02
CA LEU A 31 42.21 52.25 11.29
C LEU A 31 42.50 50.85 11.82
N ASN A 32 43.14 50.80 12.98
CA ASN A 32 43.26 49.62 13.82
C ASN A 32 42.03 49.59 14.75
N ASP A 33 41.92 48.56 15.60
CA ASP A 33 41.12 48.59 16.83
C ASP A 33 39.58 48.72 16.68
N THR A 34 38.98 47.69 16.08
CA THR A 34 37.66 47.18 16.52
C THR A 34 37.61 45.65 16.42
N LEU A 35 38.33 44.98 17.33
CA LEU A 35 38.01 43.60 17.67
C LEU A 35 36.61 43.59 18.31
N PHE A 36 35.61 43.11 17.59
CA PHE A 36 34.28 42.88 18.15
C PHE A 36 34.40 41.80 19.22
N SER A 37 34.23 42.21 20.49
CA SER A 37 34.13 41.30 21.63
C SER A 37 32.82 40.51 21.53
N VAL A 38 32.86 39.38 20.83
CA VAL A 38 31.83 38.34 20.95
C VAL A 38 31.71 37.97 22.42
N PRO A 39 30.51 37.98 23.04
CA PRO A 39 30.34 37.53 24.40
C PRO A 39 30.77 36.06 24.50
N ILE A 40 31.89 35.79 25.17
CA ILE A 40 32.31 34.42 25.47
C ILE A 40 31.39 33.92 26.59
N LEU A 41 30.31 33.25 26.19
CA LEU A 41 29.41 32.56 27.10
C LEU A 41 30.24 31.61 28.00
N PRO A 42 30.20 31.78 29.34
CA PRO A 42 30.98 30.93 30.24
C PRO A 42 30.68 29.44 30.00
N PRO A 43 31.69 28.56 29.84
CA PRO A 43 31.49 27.13 29.64
C PRO A 43 30.62 26.48 30.73
N GLU A 44 30.68 27.00 31.96
CA GLU A 44 29.84 26.60 33.08
C GLU A 44 28.33 26.77 32.80
N LEU A 45 27.92 27.86 32.14
CA LEU A 45 26.51 28.07 31.75
C LEU A 45 26.09 27.12 30.63
N ILE A 46 26.99 26.84 29.68
CA ILE A 46 26.74 25.88 28.59
C ILE A 46 26.62 24.46 29.15
N HIS A 47 27.46 24.06 30.12
CA HIS A 47 27.32 22.80 30.84
C HIS A 47 26.03 22.75 31.68
N ALA A 48 25.66 23.83 32.39
CA ALA A 48 24.41 23.87 33.15
C ALA A 48 23.16 23.79 32.26
N GLN A 49 23.19 24.39 31.07
CA GLN A 49 22.14 24.25 30.05
C GLN A 49 22.12 22.84 29.45
N MET A 50 23.29 22.24 29.18
CA MET A 50 23.42 20.86 28.70
C MET A 50 22.81 19.86 29.70
N GLU A 51 23.16 19.94 30.98
CA GLU A 51 22.61 19.03 32.00
C GLU A 51 21.08 19.16 32.15
N ARG A 52 20.52 20.37 32.04
CA ARG A 52 19.06 20.57 32.05
C ARG A 52 18.37 19.96 30.82
N ILE A 53 18.99 20.03 29.64
CA ILE A 53 18.52 19.28 28.46
C ILE A 53 18.60 17.78 28.70
N LEU A 54 19.73 17.27 29.22
CA LEU A 54 19.96 15.84 29.44
C LEU A 54 19.03 15.23 30.51
N ALA A 55 18.57 16.03 31.47
CA ALA A 55 17.61 15.65 32.50
C ALA A 55 16.13 15.73 32.05
N SER A 56 15.84 16.41 30.93
CA SER A 56 14.48 16.59 30.40
C SER A 56 13.77 15.27 30.08
N SER A 57 12.43 15.29 30.07
CA SER A 57 11.62 14.08 29.86
C SER A 57 11.86 13.42 28.49
N GLY A 58 12.23 14.22 27.47
CA GLY A 58 12.58 13.76 26.13
C GLY A 58 13.96 13.09 26.04
N PHE A 59 14.98 13.61 26.75
CA PHE A 59 16.34 13.08 26.70
C PHE A 59 16.61 11.97 27.73
N ALA A 60 16.01 12.05 28.92
CA ALA A 60 16.22 11.08 30.00
C ALA A 60 15.94 9.62 29.57
N ARG A 61 15.02 9.44 28.60
CA ARG A 61 14.61 8.15 28.02
C ARG A 61 15.56 7.59 26.95
N SER A 62 16.61 8.31 26.56
CA SER A 62 17.48 7.93 25.43
C SER A 62 18.96 8.16 25.72
N GLU A 63 19.60 7.15 26.30
CA GLU A 63 21.05 7.13 26.59
C GLU A 63 21.92 7.49 25.37
N ARG A 64 21.55 7.03 24.17
CA ARG A 64 22.26 7.36 22.92
C ARG A 64 22.15 8.83 22.53
N LEU A 65 21.00 9.48 22.72
CA LEU A 65 20.88 10.92 22.49
C LEU A 65 21.61 11.73 23.57
N ARG A 66 21.65 11.23 24.81
CA ARG A 66 22.43 11.82 25.90
C ARG A 66 23.93 11.76 25.60
N ARG A 67 24.50 10.58 25.34
CA ARG A 67 25.91 10.39 24.91
C ARG A 67 26.26 11.30 23.73
N PHE A 68 25.40 11.37 22.72
CA PHE A 68 25.68 12.19 21.53
C PHE A 68 25.65 13.69 21.81
N LEU A 69 24.66 14.20 22.56
CA LEU A 69 24.63 15.63 22.93
C LEU A 69 25.85 16.01 23.78
N SER A 70 26.15 15.22 24.82
CA SER A 70 27.32 15.45 25.68
C SER A 70 28.61 15.49 24.86
N TYR A 71 28.82 14.50 23.99
CA TYR A 71 30.02 14.43 23.14
C TYR A 71 30.16 15.64 22.22
N CYS A 72 29.09 16.01 21.51
CA CYS A 72 29.10 17.18 20.62
C CYS A 72 29.37 18.49 21.37
N VAL A 73 28.73 18.72 22.54
CA VAL A 73 28.94 19.93 23.34
C VAL A 73 30.34 19.97 23.94
N GLN A 74 30.84 18.87 24.51
CA GLN A 74 32.16 18.80 25.13
C GLN A 74 33.29 19.03 24.11
N ARG A 75 33.29 18.32 22.98
CA ARG A 75 34.27 18.53 21.90
C ARG A 75 34.21 19.96 21.33
N SER A 76 33.01 20.55 21.21
CA SER A 76 32.86 21.94 20.75
C SER A 76 33.39 22.96 21.77
N LEU A 77 33.18 22.74 23.07
CA LEU A 77 33.73 23.58 24.15
C LEU A 77 35.26 23.46 24.29
N ALA A 78 35.82 22.28 24.00
CA ALA A 78 37.27 22.05 23.97
C ALA A 78 37.97 22.69 22.75
N GLY A 79 37.21 23.23 21.78
CA GLY A 79 37.74 23.75 20.52
C GLY A 79 38.07 22.66 19.49
N GLU A 80 37.77 21.39 19.78
CA GLU A 80 38.11 20.20 18.98
C GLU A 80 37.12 20.00 17.80
N ALA A 81 36.74 21.09 17.14
CA ALA A 81 35.73 21.11 16.08
C ALA A 81 36.11 20.22 14.88
N GLU A 82 37.41 20.03 14.62
CA GLU A 82 37.89 19.13 13.56
C GLU A 82 37.68 17.64 13.87
N ASP A 83 37.47 17.26 15.13
CA ASP A 83 37.29 15.86 15.55
C ASP A 83 35.82 15.41 15.53
N LEU A 84 34.89 16.35 15.36
CA LEU A 84 33.46 16.11 15.16
C LEU A 84 33.16 15.68 13.71
N LYS A 85 33.86 14.64 13.27
CA LYS A 85 33.69 13.96 11.97
C LYS A 85 32.84 12.70 12.14
N GLU A 86 32.06 12.36 11.12
CA GLU A 86 31.06 11.27 11.17
C GLU A 86 31.66 9.92 11.59
N TYR A 87 32.87 9.59 11.11
CA TYR A 87 33.60 8.39 11.50
C TYR A 87 33.86 8.31 13.01
N ARG A 88 34.50 9.33 13.61
CA ARG A 88 34.82 9.35 15.05
C ARG A 88 33.57 9.24 15.91
N ILE A 89 32.50 9.94 15.53
CA ILE A 89 31.21 9.87 16.24
C ILE A 89 30.63 8.44 16.17
N GLY A 90 30.74 7.75 15.03
CA GLY A 90 30.33 6.35 14.91
C GLY A 90 31.09 5.41 15.85
N VAL A 91 32.40 5.64 16.04
CA VAL A 91 33.25 4.84 16.93
C VAL A 91 33.01 5.20 18.41
N GLU A 92 33.15 6.48 18.79
CA GLU A 92 33.16 6.95 20.19
C GLU A 92 31.76 7.08 20.83
N VAL A 93 30.71 7.31 20.02
CA VAL A 93 29.32 7.54 20.51
C VAL A 93 28.39 6.37 20.20
N PHE A 94 28.61 5.65 19.10
CA PHE A 94 27.74 4.57 18.62
C PHE A 94 28.39 3.18 18.60
N ASP A 95 29.60 3.07 19.18
CA ASP A 95 30.28 1.81 19.48
C ASP A 95 30.50 0.91 18.23
N ARG A 96 30.70 1.52 17.04
CA ARG A 96 30.71 0.81 15.75
C ARG A 96 32.02 0.10 15.38
N GLY A 97 33.11 0.30 16.12
CA GLY A 97 34.42 -0.28 15.82
C GLY A 97 35.14 0.35 14.62
N GLU A 98 36.40 -0.03 14.40
CA GLU A 98 37.28 0.63 13.44
C GLU A 98 36.86 0.45 11.97
N GLU A 99 36.12 -0.62 11.64
CA GLU A 99 35.63 -0.96 10.29
C GLU A 99 34.44 -0.09 9.80
N PHE A 100 33.98 0.87 10.61
CA PHE A 100 32.81 1.70 10.31
C PHE A 100 33.01 2.61 9.07
N ASP A 101 32.26 2.39 7.97
CA ASP A 101 32.15 3.36 6.87
C ASP A 101 30.85 4.19 6.97
N PRO A 102 30.94 5.51 7.27
CA PRO A 102 29.82 6.44 7.22
C PRO A 102 29.02 6.46 5.91
N ARG A 103 29.55 5.96 4.78
CA ARG A 103 28.80 5.88 3.52
C ARG A 103 27.74 4.78 3.54
N LEU A 104 28.07 3.64 4.16
CA LEU A 104 27.25 2.43 4.16
C LEU A 104 26.28 2.40 5.35
N ASP A 105 26.74 2.83 6.53
CA ASP A 105 25.89 2.95 7.73
C ASP A 105 25.56 4.42 8.03
N ASN A 106 24.26 4.71 8.11
CA ASN A 106 23.73 6.06 8.37
C ASN A 106 23.44 6.34 9.85
N ILE A 107 23.89 5.50 10.80
CA ILE A 107 23.57 5.62 12.24
C ILE A 107 23.84 7.02 12.81
N VAL A 108 24.95 7.66 12.43
CA VAL A 108 25.30 9.00 12.92
C VAL A 108 24.39 10.07 12.33
N ARG A 109 24.18 10.08 11.00
CA ARG A 109 23.27 11.03 10.32
C ARG A 109 21.83 10.90 10.82
N SER A 110 21.34 9.68 11.01
CA SER A 110 19.98 9.43 11.50
C SER A 110 19.79 9.85 12.96
N HIS A 111 20.78 9.59 13.84
CA HIS A 111 20.74 10.10 15.22
C HIS A 111 20.97 11.62 15.31
N ALA A 112 21.73 12.23 14.40
CA ALA A 112 21.89 13.68 14.36
C ALA A 112 20.63 14.39 13.87
N HIS A 113 19.79 13.73 13.07
CA HIS A 113 18.43 14.19 12.78
C HIS A 113 17.54 14.12 14.03
N ARG A 114 17.56 12.97 14.74
CA ARG A 114 16.83 12.80 16.02
C ARG A 114 17.25 13.79 17.10
N LEU A 115 18.55 14.07 17.22
CA LEU A 115 19.09 15.02 18.19
C LEU A 115 18.64 16.46 17.92
N ARG A 116 18.61 16.88 16.65
CA ARG A 116 18.05 18.20 16.26
C ARG A 116 16.57 18.32 16.61
N LEU A 117 15.77 17.29 16.33
CA LEU A 117 14.36 17.25 16.71
C LEU A 117 14.17 17.27 18.23
N ALA A 118 14.98 16.51 18.98
CA ALA A 118 14.90 16.48 20.44
C ALA A 118 15.27 17.85 21.08
N LEU A 119 16.30 18.52 20.56
CA LEU A 119 16.64 19.90 20.98
C LEU A 119 15.52 20.88 20.65
N GLN A 120 14.92 20.79 19.46
CA GLN A 120 13.79 21.64 19.08
C GLN A 120 12.59 21.43 20.02
N VAL A 121 12.16 20.19 20.22
CA VAL A 121 11.05 19.83 21.13
C VAL A 121 11.33 20.28 22.57
N TYR A 122 12.58 20.19 23.04
CA TYR A 122 12.96 20.73 24.35
C TYR A 122 12.72 22.25 24.44
N TYR A 123 13.26 23.05 23.52
CA TYR A 123 13.10 24.52 23.56
C TYR A 123 11.70 25.03 23.18
N GLU A 124 10.84 24.16 22.61
CA GLU A 124 9.41 24.39 22.39
C GLU A 124 8.54 23.98 23.59
N GLN A 125 9.07 23.24 24.58
CA GLN A 125 8.31 22.68 25.71
C GLN A 125 8.97 22.95 27.08
N GLU A 126 9.93 22.11 27.49
CA GLU A 126 10.54 22.16 28.83
C GLU A 126 11.50 23.35 29.00
N GLY A 127 12.15 23.79 27.91
CA GLY A 127 13.12 24.89 27.86
C GLY A 127 12.60 26.20 27.25
N VAL A 128 11.28 26.44 27.24
CA VAL A 128 10.70 27.66 26.62
C VAL A 128 11.25 28.95 27.22
N THR A 129 11.52 28.97 28.53
CA THR A 129 12.07 30.12 29.26
C THR A 129 13.60 30.12 29.36
N ASP A 130 14.30 29.22 28.65
CA ASP A 130 15.76 29.11 28.74
C ASP A 130 16.47 30.28 28.06
N ALA A 131 17.34 30.95 28.81
CA ALA A 131 18.15 32.08 28.35
C ALA A 131 19.36 31.67 27.48
N LEU A 132 19.60 30.37 27.27
CA LEU A 132 20.73 29.87 26.48
C LEU A 132 20.25 28.74 25.55
N LEU A 133 20.47 28.92 24.25
CA LEU A 133 20.10 27.96 23.21
C LEU A 133 21.34 27.18 22.75
N ILE A 134 21.30 25.86 22.92
CA ILE A 134 22.28 24.91 22.37
C ILE A 134 21.69 24.31 21.08
N ALA A 135 22.31 24.60 19.94
CA ALA A 135 21.88 24.10 18.63
C ALA A 135 22.92 23.17 18.00
N LEU A 136 22.45 22.29 17.11
CA LEU A 136 23.26 21.45 16.24
C LEU A 136 22.93 21.76 14.78
N PRO A 137 23.65 22.69 14.11
CA PRO A 137 23.30 23.16 12.76
C PRO A 137 23.18 22.03 11.73
N LYS A 138 22.32 22.21 10.72
CA LYS A 138 22.17 21.23 9.63
C LYS A 138 23.47 21.15 8.82
N GLY A 139 23.97 19.93 8.59
CA GLY A 139 25.24 19.68 7.90
C GLY A 139 26.50 19.77 8.78
N SER A 140 26.38 20.15 10.06
CA SER A 140 27.49 20.17 11.03
C SER A 140 27.24 19.20 12.19
N TYR A 141 28.32 18.78 12.85
CA TYR A 141 28.28 18.09 14.15
C TYR A 141 28.85 18.96 15.30
N VAL A 142 29.35 20.17 15.00
CA VAL A 142 29.77 21.20 15.96
C VAL A 142 28.53 21.92 16.49
N THR A 143 28.40 22.08 17.80
CA THR A 143 27.26 22.80 18.42
C THR A 143 27.49 24.30 18.49
N THR A 144 26.43 25.08 18.29
CA THR A 144 26.43 26.54 18.49
C THR A 144 25.67 26.90 19.77
N PHE A 145 26.05 28.02 20.37
CA PHE A 145 25.56 28.49 21.67
C PHE A 145 25.13 29.96 21.53
N GLU A 146 23.85 30.26 21.78
CA GLU A 146 23.25 31.58 21.54
C GLU A 146 22.44 32.05 22.76
N GLU A 147 22.65 33.30 23.21
CA GLU A 147 21.91 33.86 24.33
C GLU A 147 20.50 34.32 23.89
N ARG A 148 19.46 33.79 24.54
CA ARG A 148 18.05 34.05 24.22
C ARG A 148 17.51 35.19 25.07
N HIS A 149 17.80 36.42 24.68
CA HIS A 149 17.16 37.59 25.28
C HIS A 149 15.63 37.52 25.12
N SER A 150 14.93 37.33 26.24
CA SER A 150 13.48 37.25 26.27
C SER A 150 12.87 38.66 26.30
N GLU A 151 12.28 39.12 25.20
CA GLU A 151 11.49 40.36 25.18
C GLU A 151 10.22 40.19 26.02
N VAL A 152 10.27 40.62 27.28
CA VAL A 152 9.09 40.84 28.13
C VAL A 152 8.56 42.25 27.85
N PRO A 153 7.34 42.42 27.29
CA PRO A 153 6.81 43.74 26.97
C PRO A 153 6.47 44.55 28.24
N ALA A 154 7.39 45.43 28.65
CA ALA A 154 7.18 46.32 29.79
C ALA A 154 6.15 47.43 29.47
N PRO A 155 5.16 47.70 30.34
CA PRO A 155 4.16 48.75 30.11
C PRO A 155 4.79 50.15 30.11
N ARG A 156 4.36 51.02 29.20
CA ARG A 156 4.81 52.42 29.07
C ARG A 156 3.67 53.43 29.25
N PRO A 157 3.96 54.70 29.61
CA PRO A 157 3.13 55.43 30.57
C PRO A 157 2.04 56.33 29.97
N SER A 158 1.01 56.60 30.78
CA SER A 158 -0.10 57.52 30.49
C SER A 158 0.23 58.98 30.83
N HIS A 159 -0.03 59.92 29.91
CA HIS A 159 0.15 61.36 30.14
C HIS A 159 -1.16 62.10 30.49
N ARG A 160 -1.15 62.73 31.68
CA ARG A 160 -1.81 63.98 32.15
C ARG A 160 -3.15 64.47 31.54
N PHE A 161 -4.11 64.72 32.45
CA PHE A 161 -5.11 65.82 32.51
C PHE A 161 -5.39 66.70 31.27
N PHE A 162 -6.67 66.88 30.91
CA PHE A 162 -7.42 68.11 31.27
C PHE A 162 -8.96 67.98 31.21
N SER A 163 -9.65 69.00 31.76
CA SER A 163 -11.09 69.31 31.85
C SER A 163 -12.15 68.45 31.12
N ALA A 164 -13.20 68.05 31.85
CA ALA A 164 -14.42 67.50 31.30
C ALA A 164 -15.48 68.58 30.96
N ARG A 165 -16.08 68.51 29.76
CA ARG A 165 -17.49 68.92 29.51
C ARG A 165 -18.13 68.42 28.20
N ILE A 166 -17.48 67.56 27.41
CA ILE A 166 -18.05 66.90 26.21
C ILE A 166 -18.11 65.37 26.41
N LEU A 167 -18.47 64.93 27.62
CA LEU A 167 -18.37 63.52 28.05
C LEU A 167 -19.75 62.85 28.24
N ALA A 168 -20.58 62.88 27.20
CA ALA A 168 -21.83 62.12 27.14
C ALA A 168 -22.02 61.47 25.76
N LEU A 169 -22.07 62.30 24.70
CA LEU A 169 -22.24 61.82 23.32
C LEU A 169 -21.00 61.05 22.82
N GLY A 170 -19.80 61.55 23.13
CA GLY A 170 -18.55 60.87 22.79
C GLY A 170 -18.38 59.51 23.49
N LEU A 171 -18.93 59.34 24.68
CA LEU A 171 -18.83 58.06 25.40
C LEU A 171 -19.68 56.97 24.72
N ALA A 172 -20.89 57.32 24.24
CA ALA A 172 -21.72 56.40 23.47
C ALA A 172 -21.05 55.98 22.14
N VAL A 173 -20.42 56.92 21.44
CA VAL A 173 -19.68 56.63 20.19
C VAL A 173 -18.43 55.79 20.47
N ILE A 174 -17.65 56.11 21.51
CA ILE A 174 -16.48 55.32 21.90
C ILE A 174 -16.88 53.93 22.37
N VAL A 175 -17.99 53.76 23.11
CA VAL A 175 -18.53 52.43 23.45
C VAL A 175 -19.01 51.70 22.21
N PHE A 176 -19.68 52.35 21.25
CA PHE A 176 -20.13 51.70 20.02
C PHE A 176 -18.95 51.25 19.15
N PHE A 177 -17.90 52.06 19.01
CA PHE A 177 -16.67 51.68 18.31
C PHE A 177 -15.83 50.68 19.10
N ALA A 178 -15.76 50.75 20.42
CA ALA A 178 -15.03 49.78 21.25
C ALA A 178 -15.76 48.43 21.31
N LEU A 179 -17.10 48.42 21.33
CA LEU A 179 -17.91 47.20 21.26
C LEU A 179 -17.90 46.63 19.84
N GLY A 180 -17.95 47.46 18.80
CA GLY A 180 -17.75 47.07 17.39
C GLY A 180 -16.33 46.58 17.10
N TYR A 181 -15.33 47.12 17.80
CA TYR A 181 -13.95 46.65 17.77
C TYR A 181 -13.78 45.36 18.58
N LEU A 182 -14.40 45.21 19.75
CA LEU A 182 -14.38 43.95 20.49
C LEU A 182 -15.12 42.83 19.74
N THR A 183 -16.34 43.06 19.24
CA THR A 183 -17.03 42.06 18.42
C THR A 183 -16.27 41.79 17.11
N GLY A 184 -15.74 42.84 16.47
CA GLY A 184 -14.90 42.72 15.28
C GLY A 184 -13.56 42.03 15.52
N HIS A 185 -12.98 42.11 16.72
CA HIS A 185 -11.69 41.51 17.06
C HIS A 185 -11.83 40.13 17.70
N VAL A 186 -12.93 39.83 18.39
CA VAL A 186 -13.29 38.49 18.88
C VAL A 186 -13.80 37.62 17.72
N ALA A 187 -14.59 38.18 16.78
CA ALA A 187 -14.95 37.50 15.53
C ALA A 187 -13.81 37.44 14.50
N ARG A 188 -12.66 38.06 14.80
CA ARG A 188 -11.39 37.93 14.04
C ARG A 188 -10.25 37.35 14.87
N SER A 189 -10.50 36.93 16.10
CA SER A 189 -9.59 36.02 16.79
C SER A 189 -9.63 34.73 15.96
N PRO A 190 -8.50 34.26 15.38
CA PRO A 190 -8.49 32.94 14.79
C PRO A 190 -8.92 31.97 15.90
N ALA A 191 -9.95 31.17 15.64
CA ALA A 191 -10.34 30.13 16.57
C ALA A 191 -9.11 29.26 16.83
N ALA A 192 -8.85 28.92 18.10
CA ALA A 192 -7.74 28.04 18.44
C ALA A 192 -7.86 26.77 17.58
N PRO A 193 -6.78 26.35 16.88
CA PRO A 193 -6.87 25.32 15.85
C PRO A 193 -7.53 24.07 16.44
N ALA A 194 -8.59 23.61 15.77
CA ALA A 194 -9.49 22.62 16.35
C ALA A 194 -8.71 21.32 16.58
N ALA A 195 -8.48 20.97 17.85
CA ALA A 195 -7.59 19.88 18.23
C ALA A 195 -7.97 18.56 17.52
N LYS A 196 -6.97 17.78 17.12
CA LYS A 196 -7.15 16.44 16.59
C LYS A 196 -7.92 15.57 17.59
N ILE A 197 -8.98 14.92 17.14
CA ILE A 197 -9.73 13.95 17.94
C ILE A 197 -9.65 12.61 17.23
N GLU A 198 -8.97 11.64 17.86
CA GLU A 198 -8.99 10.25 17.42
C GLU A 198 -10.12 9.50 18.14
N ALA A 199 -10.96 8.82 17.36
CA ALA A 199 -12.17 8.15 17.81
C ALA A 199 -12.39 6.84 17.05
N GLY A 200 -13.34 6.03 17.53
CA GLY A 200 -13.79 4.82 16.85
C GLY A 200 -15.29 4.87 16.58
N ILE A 201 -15.70 4.70 15.33
CA ILE A 201 -17.11 4.48 14.98
C ILE A 201 -17.41 3.01 15.28
N LEU A 202 -18.09 2.75 16.39
CA LEU A 202 -18.66 1.44 16.71
C LEU A 202 -19.86 1.19 15.79
N LEU A 203 -19.87 0.04 15.11
CA LEU A 203 -21.00 -0.37 14.29
C LEU A 203 -21.98 -1.26 15.08
N PRO A 204 -23.28 -1.27 14.71
CA PRO A 204 -24.26 -2.20 15.26
C PRO A 204 -23.78 -3.66 15.19
N ALA A 205 -24.08 -4.45 16.23
CA ALA A 205 -23.51 -5.78 16.42
C ALA A 205 -23.90 -6.81 15.33
N ASP A 206 -25.00 -6.56 14.63
CA ASP A 206 -25.54 -7.31 13.50
C ASP A 206 -24.94 -6.91 12.14
N LEU A 207 -24.17 -5.82 12.07
CA LEU A 207 -23.48 -5.39 10.84
C LEU A 207 -22.03 -5.90 10.79
N GLN A 208 -21.64 -6.40 9.62
CA GLN A 208 -20.27 -6.74 9.26
C GLN A 208 -19.80 -5.84 8.11
N GLN A 209 -18.96 -4.85 8.41
CA GLN A 209 -18.42 -3.91 7.43
C GLN A 209 -17.47 -4.59 6.44
N GLN A 210 -17.57 -4.24 5.15
CA GLN A 210 -16.74 -4.81 4.09
C GLN A 210 -16.03 -3.76 3.23
N GLY A 211 -15.28 -2.86 3.87
CA GLY A 211 -14.53 -1.78 3.20
C GLY A 211 -14.77 -0.43 3.89
N VAL A 212 -13.88 0.53 3.68
CA VAL A 212 -13.87 1.78 4.49
C VAL A 212 -15.17 2.61 4.34
N GLY A 213 -15.77 2.62 3.15
CA GLY A 213 -16.89 3.50 2.83
C GLY A 213 -16.44 4.88 2.32
N ALA A 214 -17.33 5.86 2.34
CA ALA A 214 -17.04 7.23 1.93
C ALA A 214 -17.74 8.28 2.80
N LEU A 215 -17.01 9.32 3.17
CA LEU A 215 -17.53 10.51 3.84
C LEU A 215 -18.14 11.49 2.83
N SER A 216 -19.24 12.14 3.17
CA SER A 216 -19.82 13.20 2.33
C SER A 216 -18.95 14.47 2.34
N PRO A 217 -18.96 15.27 1.24
CA PRO A 217 -18.18 16.50 1.16
C PRO A 217 -18.52 17.52 2.28
N ASP A 218 -19.78 17.55 2.72
CA ASP A 218 -20.26 18.41 3.81
C ASP A 218 -20.02 17.84 5.22
N ASN A 219 -19.36 16.68 5.33
CA ASN A 219 -19.06 15.99 6.59
C ASN A 219 -20.30 15.64 7.46
N ARG A 220 -21.51 15.56 6.87
CA ARG A 220 -22.71 15.11 7.59
C ARG A 220 -22.91 13.61 7.58
N TRP A 221 -22.51 12.94 6.50
CA TRP A 221 -22.86 11.55 6.26
C TRP A 221 -21.64 10.67 5.99
N MET A 222 -21.78 9.39 6.33
CA MET A 222 -20.90 8.31 5.94
C MET A 222 -21.75 7.22 5.29
N VAL A 223 -21.37 6.77 4.09
CA VAL A 223 -21.95 5.60 3.42
C VAL A 223 -20.93 4.48 3.38
N PHE A 224 -21.31 3.24 3.70
CA PHE A 224 -20.38 2.12 3.77
C PHE A 224 -21.02 0.79 3.37
N PRO A 225 -20.27 -0.12 2.72
CA PRO A 225 -20.72 -1.48 2.46
C PRO A 225 -20.73 -2.32 3.75
N ALA A 226 -21.84 -3.00 4.03
CA ALA A 226 -21.92 -3.98 5.11
C ALA A 226 -22.92 -5.10 4.82
N SER A 227 -22.63 -6.30 5.35
CA SER A 227 -23.61 -7.38 5.48
C SER A 227 -24.40 -7.18 6.77
N GLY A 228 -25.71 -7.40 6.74
CA GLY A 228 -26.59 -7.29 7.91
C GLY A 228 -27.97 -7.87 7.62
N PRO A 229 -29.00 -7.50 8.41
CA PRO A 229 -30.39 -7.86 8.13
C PRO A 229 -30.79 -7.45 6.71
N GLY A 230 -31.34 -8.38 5.92
CA GLY A 230 -31.63 -8.16 4.51
C GLY A 230 -30.42 -8.25 3.56
N GLY A 231 -29.29 -8.79 4.02
CA GLY A 231 -28.14 -9.13 3.19
C GLY A 231 -27.11 -8.00 2.98
N TYR A 232 -26.25 -8.18 1.98
CA TYR A 232 -25.14 -7.26 1.67
C TYR A 232 -25.61 -6.07 0.82
N ARG A 233 -25.39 -4.85 1.33
CA ARG A 233 -25.87 -3.58 0.76
C ARG A 233 -25.03 -2.39 1.26
N LEU A 234 -25.30 -1.19 0.75
CA LEU A 234 -24.80 0.04 1.36
C LEU A 234 -25.66 0.45 2.57
N TRP A 235 -24.99 1.00 3.58
CA TRP A 235 -25.57 1.54 4.79
C TRP A 235 -25.18 3.00 4.94
N LEU A 236 -26.12 3.83 5.38
CA LEU A 236 -25.97 5.27 5.57
C LEU A 236 -26.02 5.60 7.08
N ARG A 237 -25.03 6.34 7.57
CA ARG A 237 -24.94 6.82 8.95
C ARG A 237 -24.69 8.33 8.97
N GLY A 238 -25.45 9.07 9.79
CA GLY A 238 -25.12 10.47 10.12
C GLY A 238 -23.89 10.51 11.03
N MET A 239 -22.97 11.46 10.83
CA MET A 239 -21.72 11.52 11.60
C MET A 239 -21.96 11.74 13.11
N ASP A 240 -23.06 12.42 13.43
CA ASP A 240 -23.63 12.68 14.75
C ASP A 240 -24.58 11.57 15.26
N ALA A 241 -25.03 10.66 14.40
CA ALA A 241 -26.02 9.63 14.72
C ALA A 241 -25.39 8.35 15.31
N ALA A 242 -26.08 7.72 16.27
CA ALA A 242 -25.64 6.44 16.84
C ALA A 242 -25.93 5.23 15.91
N SER A 243 -26.98 5.29 15.09
CA SER A 243 -27.41 4.21 14.20
C SER A 243 -26.98 4.42 12.74
N ALA A 244 -26.93 3.31 11.99
CA ALA A 244 -26.88 3.28 10.54
C ALA A 244 -28.19 2.68 10.00
N HIS A 245 -28.60 3.09 8.81
CA HIS A 245 -29.82 2.61 8.14
C HIS A 245 -29.47 2.07 6.74
N PRO A 246 -30.17 1.04 6.23
CA PRO A 246 -29.88 0.47 4.92
C PRO A 246 -30.30 1.46 3.82
N LEU A 247 -29.46 1.65 2.81
CA LEU A 247 -29.76 2.51 1.66
C LEU A 247 -30.53 1.69 0.60
N PRO A 248 -31.81 2.00 0.29
CA PRO A 248 -32.63 1.16 -0.59
C PRO A 248 -32.08 1.06 -2.03
N GLY A 249 -32.23 -0.10 -2.67
CA GLY A 249 -31.78 -0.32 -4.05
C GLY A 249 -30.26 -0.39 -4.21
N THR A 250 -29.52 -0.73 -3.14
CA THR A 250 -28.05 -0.86 -3.12
C THR A 250 -27.58 -2.28 -2.81
N GLU A 251 -28.44 -3.28 -2.99
CA GLU A 251 -28.15 -4.71 -2.89
C GLU A 251 -26.93 -5.09 -3.76
N GLY A 252 -25.91 -5.69 -3.15
CA GLY A 252 -24.62 -5.98 -3.81
C GLY A 252 -23.64 -4.79 -3.87
N GLY A 253 -24.04 -3.63 -3.35
CA GLY A 253 -23.30 -2.36 -3.46
C GLY A 253 -21.95 -2.35 -2.75
N ASN A 254 -20.92 -1.94 -3.47
CA ASN A 254 -19.57 -1.71 -2.94
C ASN A 254 -18.95 -0.41 -3.50
N SER A 255 -17.79 -0.04 -2.96
CA SER A 255 -16.96 1.08 -3.43
C SER A 255 -17.74 2.40 -3.68
N PRO A 256 -18.51 2.90 -2.69
CA PRO A 256 -19.31 4.10 -2.87
C PRO A 256 -18.45 5.37 -2.95
N PHE A 257 -18.90 6.36 -3.71
CA PHE A 257 -18.33 7.71 -3.74
C PHE A 257 -19.44 8.76 -3.94
N TRP A 258 -19.28 9.94 -3.35
CA TRP A 258 -20.31 10.98 -3.32
C TRP A 258 -20.27 11.90 -4.54
N SER A 259 -21.41 12.49 -4.88
CA SER A 259 -21.45 13.71 -5.70
C SER A 259 -20.88 14.91 -4.91
N PRO A 260 -20.28 15.94 -5.58
CA PRO A 260 -19.71 17.10 -4.88
C PRO A 260 -20.70 17.89 -4.03
N ASP A 261 -21.99 17.85 -4.40
CA ASP A 261 -23.09 18.49 -3.70
C ASP A 261 -23.67 17.66 -2.53
N GLY A 262 -23.14 16.46 -2.28
CA GLY A 262 -23.59 15.56 -1.21
C GLY A 262 -25.00 14.96 -1.38
N ARG A 263 -25.68 15.17 -2.51
CA ARG A 263 -27.07 14.71 -2.74
C ARG A 263 -27.19 13.30 -3.31
N PHE A 264 -26.10 12.73 -3.83
CA PHE A 264 -26.06 11.42 -4.45
C PHE A 264 -24.83 10.62 -4.03
N VAL A 265 -24.95 9.30 -4.10
CA VAL A 265 -23.84 8.34 -4.01
C VAL A 265 -23.82 7.52 -5.29
N ALA A 266 -22.67 7.45 -5.95
CA ALA A 266 -22.39 6.47 -7.00
C ALA A 266 -21.69 5.24 -6.39
N PHE A 267 -21.97 4.05 -6.94
CA PHE A 267 -21.49 2.79 -6.39
C PHE A 267 -21.47 1.68 -7.45
N PHE A 268 -20.77 0.59 -7.16
CA PHE A 268 -20.68 -0.58 -8.04
C PHE A 268 -21.53 -1.72 -7.46
N ALA A 269 -22.41 -2.31 -8.27
CA ALA A 269 -23.21 -3.46 -7.91
C ALA A 269 -23.60 -4.26 -9.15
N ASN A 270 -23.62 -5.60 -9.06
CA ASN A 270 -24.18 -6.48 -10.10
C ASN A 270 -23.59 -6.20 -11.51
N GLN A 271 -22.25 -6.09 -11.58
CA GLN A 271 -21.45 -5.77 -12.78
C GLN A 271 -21.79 -4.44 -13.45
N LYS A 272 -22.35 -3.47 -12.71
CA LYS A 272 -22.79 -2.16 -13.19
C LYS A 272 -22.36 -1.03 -12.26
N LEU A 273 -22.18 0.15 -12.83
CA LEU A 273 -22.08 1.40 -12.12
C LEU A 273 -23.50 1.96 -11.92
N TRP A 274 -23.81 2.37 -10.71
CA TRP A 274 -25.09 2.93 -10.29
C TRP A 274 -24.91 4.29 -9.65
N LYS A 275 -25.99 5.07 -9.56
CA LYS A 275 -26.14 6.18 -8.60
C LYS A 275 -27.44 6.05 -7.83
N VAL A 276 -27.49 6.58 -6.61
CA VAL A 276 -28.69 6.66 -5.76
C VAL A 276 -28.77 8.04 -5.12
N ARG A 277 -29.99 8.59 -4.96
CA ARG A 277 -30.21 9.83 -4.22
C ARG A 277 -30.27 9.54 -2.71
N VAL A 278 -29.49 10.29 -1.93
CA VAL A 278 -29.50 10.19 -0.46
C VAL A 278 -30.63 11.06 0.12
N PRO A 279 -31.32 10.62 1.19
CA PRO A 279 -31.10 9.39 1.97
C PRO A 279 -31.88 8.14 1.47
N ASP A 280 -32.89 8.31 0.63
CA ASP A 280 -33.96 7.32 0.40
C ASP A 280 -34.50 7.28 -1.04
N GLY A 281 -33.91 8.05 -1.96
CA GLY A 281 -34.38 8.14 -3.34
C GLY A 281 -33.98 6.94 -4.21
N PRO A 282 -34.53 6.82 -5.43
CA PRO A 282 -34.32 5.65 -6.28
C PRO A 282 -32.87 5.50 -6.77
N ALA A 283 -32.43 4.24 -6.90
CA ALA A 283 -31.18 3.89 -7.58
C ALA A 283 -31.37 3.80 -9.10
N GLN A 284 -30.38 4.28 -9.85
CA GLN A 284 -30.35 4.33 -11.31
C GLN A 284 -29.06 3.66 -11.83
N VAL A 285 -29.17 2.77 -12.82
CA VAL A 285 -28.01 2.25 -13.58
C VAL A 285 -27.44 3.36 -14.47
N LEU A 286 -26.12 3.51 -14.48
CA LEU A 286 -25.41 4.41 -15.38
C LEU A 286 -24.79 3.66 -16.57
N CYS A 287 -24.04 2.58 -16.31
CA CYS A 287 -23.39 1.76 -17.33
C CYS A 287 -22.95 0.39 -16.78
N ASN A 288 -22.45 -0.48 -17.66
CA ASN A 288 -21.76 -1.70 -17.26
C ASN A 288 -20.38 -1.39 -16.67
N ALA A 289 -20.06 -1.99 -15.54
CA ALA A 289 -18.78 -1.90 -14.86
C ALA A 289 -18.52 -3.23 -14.12
N PRO A 290 -17.91 -4.24 -14.77
CA PRO A 290 -17.86 -5.61 -14.25
C PRO A 290 -17.13 -5.73 -12.91
N LEU A 291 -16.06 -4.96 -12.72
CA LEU A 291 -15.27 -4.87 -11.49
C LEU A 291 -15.29 -3.44 -10.95
N SER A 292 -14.89 -3.27 -9.68
CA SER A 292 -14.66 -1.95 -9.08
C SER A 292 -13.18 -1.78 -8.76
N TYR A 293 -12.56 -0.81 -9.42
CA TYR A 293 -11.26 -0.25 -9.02
C TYR A 293 -11.37 1.27 -8.75
N GLY A 294 -12.54 1.68 -8.25
CA GLY A 294 -12.84 3.04 -7.80
C GLY A 294 -13.44 3.97 -8.86
N GLY A 295 -14.03 5.05 -8.38
CA GLY A 295 -14.57 6.16 -9.15
C GLY A 295 -14.53 7.49 -8.37
N SER A 296 -14.84 8.58 -9.07
CA SER A 296 -14.92 9.94 -8.52
C SER A 296 -15.89 10.79 -9.35
N TRP A 297 -16.54 11.75 -8.71
CA TRP A 297 -17.60 12.59 -9.31
C TRP A 297 -17.12 14.05 -9.31
N GLY A 298 -17.17 14.71 -10.46
CA GLY A 298 -16.71 16.08 -10.66
C GLY A 298 -17.83 17.11 -10.72
N ASP A 299 -17.50 18.37 -10.48
CA ASP A 299 -18.44 19.50 -10.35
C ASP A 299 -19.30 19.73 -11.61
N SER A 300 -18.82 19.29 -12.78
CA SER A 300 -19.52 19.33 -14.07
C SER A 300 -20.62 18.28 -14.25
N GLY A 301 -20.85 17.41 -13.27
CA GLY A 301 -21.67 16.21 -13.44
C GLY A 301 -20.96 15.08 -14.19
N THR A 302 -19.64 15.13 -14.35
CA THR A 302 -18.86 14.02 -14.95
C THR A 302 -18.45 13.02 -13.88
N ILE A 303 -18.69 11.73 -14.12
CA ILE A 303 -18.19 10.62 -13.27
C ILE A 303 -17.02 9.93 -13.97
N LEU A 304 -15.89 9.80 -13.27
CA LEU A 304 -14.76 8.95 -13.64
C LEU A 304 -14.87 7.59 -12.94
N PHE A 305 -14.53 6.49 -13.63
CA PHE A 305 -14.56 5.14 -13.05
C PHE A 305 -13.55 4.19 -13.71
N ALA A 306 -13.07 3.21 -12.93
CA ALA A 306 -12.20 2.12 -13.39
C ALA A 306 -12.94 0.77 -13.28
N PRO A 307 -13.49 0.22 -14.38
CA PRO A 307 -14.38 -0.95 -14.38
C PRO A 307 -13.66 -2.31 -14.52
N GLN A 308 -12.33 -2.33 -14.57
CA GLN A 308 -11.50 -3.48 -14.93
C GLN A 308 -10.22 -3.54 -14.06
N SER A 309 -9.66 -4.74 -13.87
CA SER A 309 -8.42 -4.97 -13.11
C SER A 309 -7.16 -4.47 -13.83
N THR A 310 -7.13 -4.63 -15.15
CA THR A 310 -6.18 -4.04 -16.10
C THR A 310 -6.93 -3.15 -17.08
N GLY A 311 -6.29 -2.12 -17.64
CA GLY A 311 -6.94 -1.16 -18.54
C GLY A 311 -7.00 0.27 -18.01
N VAL A 312 -7.99 1.04 -18.49
CA VAL A 312 -8.02 2.51 -18.40
C VAL A 312 -9.18 3.03 -17.55
N ILE A 313 -9.07 4.29 -17.12
CA ILE A 313 -10.19 5.05 -16.55
C ILE A 313 -11.09 5.55 -17.68
N TYR A 314 -12.39 5.40 -17.46
CA TYR A 314 -13.48 5.86 -18.30
C TYR A 314 -14.20 7.05 -17.65
N GLN A 315 -14.95 7.80 -18.46
CA GLN A 315 -15.84 8.89 -18.04
C GLN A 315 -17.26 8.69 -18.59
N ILE A 316 -18.27 9.12 -17.83
CA ILE A 316 -19.68 9.15 -18.23
C ILE A 316 -20.37 10.38 -17.58
N PRO A 317 -21.37 11.02 -18.21
CA PRO A 317 -22.24 11.97 -17.52
C PRO A 317 -23.01 11.30 -16.38
N ASP A 318 -23.29 12.01 -15.30
CA ASP A 318 -24.03 11.46 -14.16
C ASP A 318 -25.47 11.10 -14.52
N THR A 319 -26.06 11.73 -15.54
CA THR A 319 -27.36 11.37 -16.11
C THR A 319 -27.35 10.01 -16.83
N GLY A 320 -26.16 9.47 -17.14
CA GLY A 320 -25.94 8.30 -17.98
C GLY A 320 -25.58 8.68 -19.42
N GLY A 321 -25.61 7.70 -20.33
CA GLY A 321 -25.37 7.91 -21.76
C GLY A 321 -24.04 7.34 -22.25
N GLU A 322 -23.33 8.06 -23.11
CA GLU A 322 -22.11 7.59 -23.76
C GLU A 322 -20.94 7.46 -22.76
N VAL A 323 -20.42 6.23 -22.60
CA VAL A 323 -19.16 5.98 -21.90
C VAL A 323 -18.00 6.31 -22.83
N ARG A 324 -17.10 7.20 -22.38
CA ARG A 324 -15.90 7.60 -23.12
C ARG A 324 -14.63 7.22 -22.36
N ILE A 325 -13.52 7.09 -23.07
CA ILE A 325 -12.20 6.85 -22.47
C ILE A 325 -11.66 8.18 -21.91
N ALA A 326 -11.15 8.19 -20.67
CA ALA A 326 -10.53 9.38 -20.05
C ALA A 326 -9.00 9.31 -19.99
N THR A 327 -8.40 8.12 -20.04
CA THR A 327 -6.93 7.92 -20.03
C THR A 327 -6.53 6.85 -21.04
N ARG A 328 -5.25 6.80 -21.43
CA ARG A 328 -4.70 5.72 -22.25
C ARG A 328 -3.43 5.18 -21.59
N LEU A 329 -3.27 3.86 -21.59
CA LEU A 329 -2.00 3.21 -21.20
C LEU A 329 -0.92 3.58 -22.22
N ASP A 330 0.27 3.92 -21.76
CA ASP A 330 1.48 4.15 -22.56
C ASP A 330 2.34 2.86 -22.61
N PRO A 331 2.41 2.16 -23.77
CA PRO A 331 3.22 0.95 -23.91
C PRO A 331 4.74 1.21 -23.74
N ALA A 332 5.22 2.42 -24.03
CA ALA A 332 6.64 2.75 -23.83
C ALA A 332 6.99 2.85 -22.33
N ARG A 333 5.99 3.07 -21.47
CA ARG A 333 6.09 3.00 -20.00
C ARG A 333 5.65 1.65 -19.41
N ALA A 334 5.14 0.72 -20.23
CA ALA A 334 4.55 -0.55 -19.79
C ALA A 334 3.47 -0.38 -18.69
N GLU A 335 2.57 0.59 -18.87
CA GLU A 335 1.41 0.81 -18.00
C GLU A 335 0.40 -0.34 -18.18
N GLN A 336 -0.05 -0.95 -17.09
CA GLN A 336 -1.02 -2.07 -17.07
C GLN A 336 -2.43 -1.64 -16.66
N ALA A 337 -2.55 -0.72 -15.70
CA ALA A 337 -3.81 -0.40 -15.05
C ALA A 337 -3.84 1.03 -14.50
N HIS A 338 -4.91 1.76 -14.81
CA HIS A 338 -5.24 3.03 -14.18
C HIS A 338 -6.42 2.84 -13.21
N ARG A 339 -6.19 3.09 -11.91
CA ARG A 339 -7.12 2.76 -10.81
C ARG A 339 -7.34 3.99 -9.90
N TRP A 340 -8.45 4.00 -9.17
CA TRP A 340 -8.90 5.05 -8.21
C TRP A 340 -8.68 6.49 -8.71
N PRO A 341 -9.44 6.96 -9.72
CA PRO A 341 -9.49 8.38 -10.04
C PRO A 341 -9.97 9.18 -8.82
N SER A 342 -9.40 10.38 -8.64
CA SER A 342 -9.89 11.43 -7.73
C SER A 342 -9.79 12.76 -8.45
N PHE A 343 -10.92 13.44 -8.64
CA PHE A 343 -10.90 14.82 -9.12
C PHE A 343 -10.09 15.73 -8.17
N LEU A 344 -9.47 16.76 -8.75
CA LEU A 344 -8.95 17.91 -8.03
C LEU A 344 -10.06 18.97 -7.91
N PRO A 345 -9.97 19.88 -6.91
CA PRO A 345 -10.87 21.04 -6.81
C PRO A 345 -10.98 21.80 -8.14
N GLY A 346 -12.21 22.04 -8.60
CA GLY A 346 -12.51 22.62 -9.91
C GLY A 346 -12.80 21.61 -11.02
N GLY A 347 -12.88 20.30 -10.71
CA GLY A 347 -13.63 19.30 -11.49
C GLY A 347 -13.11 18.90 -12.87
N ARG A 348 -12.06 19.55 -13.41
CA ARG A 348 -11.51 19.24 -14.75
C ARG A 348 -10.27 18.32 -14.71
N ASP A 349 -9.40 18.55 -13.74
CA ASP A 349 -8.13 17.82 -13.59
C ASP A 349 -8.27 16.76 -12.50
N PHE A 350 -7.59 15.62 -12.62
CA PHE A 350 -7.75 14.50 -11.69
C PHE A 350 -6.43 13.75 -11.46
N LEU A 351 -6.23 13.22 -10.25
CA LEU A 351 -5.19 12.23 -9.98
C LEU A 351 -5.75 10.81 -10.15
N PHE A 352 -4.87 9.85 -10.40
CA PHE A 352 -5.16 8.42 -10.37
C PHE A 352 -3.89 7.61 -10.07
N PHE A 353 -4.05 6.35 -9.66
CA PHE A 353 -2.96 5.40 -9.49
C PHE A 353 -2.66 4.67 -10.81
N ASN A 354 -1.40 4.66 -11.23
CA ASN A 354 -0.88 3.89 -12.36
C ASN A 354 -0.07 2.69 -11.86
N ARG A 355 -0.37 1.49 -12.36
CA ARG A 355 0.48 0.30 -12.22
C ARG A 355 1.32 0.14 -13.48
N SER A 356 2.64 0.10 -13.36
CA SER A 356 3.59 -0.15 -14.44
C SER A 356 4.51 -1.33 -14.13
N LEU A 357 4.90 -2.07 -15.17
CA LEU A 357 5.96 -3.10 -15.10
C LEU A 357 7.39 -2.50 -15.14
N LYS A 358 7.54 -1.17 -15.19
CA LYS A 358 8.84 -0.50 -15.16
C LYS A 358 9.07 0.15 -13.78
N PRO A 359 10.18 -0.19 -13.09
CA PRO A 359 10.53 0.44 -11.81
C PRO A 359 10.51 1.97 -11.87
N GLY A 360 9.91 2.60 -10.87
CA GLY A 360 9.77 4.06 -10.76
C GLY A 360 8.68 4.70 -11.63
N LEU A 361 7.94 3.94 -12.45
CA LEU A 361 6.78 4.42 -13.21
C LEU A 361 5.42 4.02 -12.61
N THR A 362 5.41 3.21 -11.55
CA THR A 362 4.22 3.01 -10.69
C THR A 362 4.06 4.20 -9.75
N GLY A 363 2.81 4.58 -9.44
CA GLY A 363 2.49 5.68 -8.53
C GLY A 363 1.36 6.57 -9.03
N PHE A 364 1.30 7.82 -8.56
CA PHE A 364 0.20 8.74 -8.88
C PHE A 364 0.52 9.65 -10.06
N TYR A 365 -0.45 9.72 -10.99
CA TYR A 365 -0.39 10.49 -12.23
C TYR A 365 -1.53 11.50 -12.28
N LEU A 366 -1.26 12.64 -12.91
CA LEU A 366 -2.25 13.65 -13.28
C LEU A 366 -2.81 13.38 -14.67
N GLY A 367 -4.14 13.39 -14.78
CA GLY A 367 -4.91 13.49 -16.02
C GLY A 367 -5.81 14.72 -16.05
N SER A 368 -6.51 14.92 -17.17
CA SER A 368 -7.47 16.02 -17.36
C SER A 368 -8.57 15.57 -18.32
N LEU A 369 -9.82 15.99 -18.12
CA LEU A 369 -10.95 15.56 -18.97
C LEU A 369 -10.74 15.89 -20.46
N ASP A 370 -10.01 16.97 -20.74
CA ASP A 370 -9.72 17.46 -22.10
C ASP A 370 -8.57 16.70 -22.79
N SER A 371 -7.83 15.81 -22.10
CA SER A 371 -6.65 15.16 -22.67
C SER A 371 -6.26 13.83 -22.03
N THR A 372 -6.04 12.82 -22.87
CA THR A 372 -5.50 11.51 -22.46
C THR A 372 -4.00 11.55 -22.10
N ARG A 373 -3.35 12.72 -22.10
CA ARG A 373 -1.92 12.87 -21.78
C ARG A 373 -1.70 12.89 -20.26
N THR A 374 -1.00 11.88 -19.76
CA THR A 374 -0.76 11.68 -18.32
C THR A 374 0.66 12.12 -17.90
N THR A 375 0.79 12.68 -16.70
CA THR A 375 2.08 13.14 -16.12
C THR A 375 2.27 12.58 -14.71
N LEU A 376 3.42 11.97 -14.43
CA LEU A 376 3.78 11.45 -13.10
C LEU A 376 3.88 12.60 -12.08
N VAL A 377 3.21 12.46 -10.94
CA VAL A 377 3.19 13.43 -9.82
C VAL A 377 3.97 12.91 -8.62
N LEU A 378 3.81 11.62 -8.31
CA LEU A 378 4.49 10.95 -7.20
C LEU A 378 4.74 9.48 -7.56
N ALA A 379 6.00 9.10 -7.73
CA ALA A 379 6.37 7.69 -7.88
C ALA A 379 6.25 6.98 -6.52
N GLN A 380 5.63 5.81 -6.50
CA GLN A 380 5.64 4.88 -5.37
C GLN A 380 5.29 3.48 -5.85
N ASN A 381 5.77 2.45 -5.13
CA ASN A 381 5.47 1.07 -5.49
C ASN A 381 4.16 0.58 -4.87
N SER A 382 3.79 1.07 -3.67
CA SER A 382 2.59 0.61 -2.97
C SER A 382 1.32 1.01 -3.68
N ILE A 383 0.42 0.04 -3.86
CA ILE A 383 -0.93 0.25 -4.39
C ILE A 383 -1.78 0.97 -3.33
N SER A 384 -2.44 2.06 -3.73
CA SER A 384 -3.35 2.83 -2.86
C SER A 384 -4.34 3.65 -3.68
N ASN A 385 -5.52 3.92 -3.11
CA ASN A 385 -6.35 5.04 -3.56
C ASN A 385 -5.69 6.39 -3.22
N VAL A 386 -6.08 7.47 -3.90
CA VAL A 386 -5.59 8.84 -3.64
C VAL A 386 -6.76 9.79 -3.45
N GLN A 387 -6.59 10.82 -2.63
CA GLN A 387 -7.48 11.98 -2.57
C GLN A 387 -6.65 13.26 -2.42
N VAL A 388 -7.12 14.37 -2.96
CA VAL A 388 -6.58 15.71 -2.66
C VAL A 388 -7.65 16.50 -1.94
N VAL A 389 -7.36 16.88 -0.70
CA VAL A 389 -8.35 17.46 0.21
C VAL A 389 -7.92 18.86 0.66
N ALA A 390 -8.86 19.80 0.62
CA ALA A 390 -8.69 21.16 1.12
C ALA A 390 -8.91 21.22 2.64
N THR A 391 -8.02 21.89 3.37
CA THR A 391 -8.12 22.06 4.83
C THR A 391 -8.93 23.32 5.19
N PRO A 392 -9.88 23.26 6.14
CA PRO A 392 -10.71 24.40 6.54
C PRO A 392 -9.90 25.60 7.02
N ASP A 393 -8.87 25.35 7.85
CA ASP A 393 -8.22 26.39 8.64
C ASP A 393 -7.15 27.19 7.86
N SER A 394 -6.72 26.69 6.70
CA SER A 394 -5.58 27.25 5.97
C SER A 394 -5.74 27.29 4.44
N ALA A 395 -6.84 26.78 3.89
CA ALA A 395 -7.09 26.62 2.45
C ALA A 395 -5.96 25.89 1.68
N ARG A 396 -5.11 25.16 2.41
CA ARG A 396 -4.06 24.31 1.84
C ARG A 396 -4.66 23.02 1.34
N HIS A 397 -3.98 22.39 0.40
CA HIS A 397 -4.39 21.12 -0.17
C HIS A 397 -3.35 20.08 0.18
N TYR A 398 -3.79 18.91 0.63
CA TYR A 398 -2.91 17.77 0.90
C TYR A 398 -3.32 16.57 0.05
N LEU A 399 -2.34 15.94 -0.58
CA LEU A 399 -2.46 14.65 -1.24
C LEU A 399 -2.37 13.58 -0.15
N LEU A 400 -3.47 12.87 0.06
CA LEU A 400 -3.59 11.72 0.95
C LEU A 400 -3.41 10.43 0.15
N HIS A 401 -2.58 9.52 0.66
CA HIS A 401 -2.32 8.20 0.08
C HIS A 401 -1.68 7.25 1.10
N VAL A 402 -1.79 5.94 0.85
CA VAL A 402 -1.07 4.91 1.60
C VAL A 402 0.23 4.55 0.88
N ASN A 403 1.32 4.43 1.63
CA ASN A 403 2.59 3.83 1.19
C ASN A 403 3.10 2.90 2.29
N GLU A 404 3.46 1.66 1.95
CA GLU A 404 4.02 0.66 2.88
C GLU A 404 3.17 0.49 4.17
N GLY A 405 1.84 0.40 4.02
CA GLY A 405 0.90 0.26 5.15
C GLY A 405 0.73 1.50 6.03
N ALA A 406 1.36 2.63 5.69
CA ALA A 406 1.22 3.92 6.35
C ALA A 406 0.39 4.90 5.52
N LEU A 407 -0.66 5.47 6.12
CA LEU A 407 -1.46 6.54 5.54
C LEU A 407 -0.75 7.87 5.78
N THR A 408 -0.44 8.58 4.70
CA THR A 408 0.36 9.81 4.75
C THR A 408 -0.32 10.97 4.03
N ALA A 409 -0.08 12.18 4.53
CA ALA A 409 -0.36 13.44 3.86
C ALA A 409 0.93 14.05 3.30
N ARG A 410 0.82 14.69 2.14
CA ARG A 410 1.85 15.58 1.58
C ARG A 410 1.16 16.86 1.12
N ALA A 411 1.68 18.03 1.45
CA ALA A 411 1.17 19.29 0.90
C ALA A 411 1.26 19.28 -0.64
N PHE A 412 0.22 19.76 -1.31
CA PHE A 412 0.03 19.69 -2.76
C PHE A 412 -0.33 21.07 -3.32
N ASP A 413 0.45 21.53 -4.30
CA ASP A 413 0.20 22.80 -4.99
C ASP A 413 -0.67 22.54 -6.24
N LEU A 414 -1.92 23.01 -6.20
CA LEU A 414 -2.87 22.92 -7.32
C LEU A 414 -2.41 23.66 -8.58
N ARG A 415 -1.66 24.77 -8.44
CA ARG A 415 -1.20 25.60 -9.55
C ARG A 415 0.06 25.02 -10.18
N ALA A 416 1.05 24.67 -9.36
CA ALA A 416 2.27 24.02 -9.84
C ALA A 416 2.06 22.54 -10.21
N ARG A 417 0.92 21.95 -9.79
CA ARG A 417 0.54 20.53 -9.98
C ARG A 417 1.60 19.57 -9.43
N ARG A 418 2.11 19.88 -8.23
CA ARG A 418 3.24 19.19 -7.60
C ARG A 418 2.97 18.88 -6.13
N VAL A 419 3.55 17.78 -5.69
CA VAL A 419 3.52 17.34 -4.29
C VAL A 419 4.84 17.69 -3.58
N SER A 420 4.76 17.94 -2.28
CA SER A 420 5.93 18.14 -1.42
C SER A 420 6.72 16.85 -1.16
N ALA A 421 8.04 17.00 -1.00
CA ALA A 421 8.97 15.88 -0.83
C ALA A 421 8.82 15.16 0.53
N SER A 422 8.43 15.88 1.58
CA SER A 422 8.24 15.34 2.94
C SER A 422 6.83 14.78 3.13
N PRO A 423 6.66 13.47 3.43
CA PRO A 423 5.39 12.92 3.90
C PRO A 423 5.20 13.12 5.41
N HIS A 424 3.96 13.34 5.82
CA HIS A 424 3.52 13.32 7.21
C HIS A 424 2.67 12.07 7.43
N VAL A 425 3.09 11.17 8.32
CA VAL A 425 2.34 9.94 8.64
C VAL A 425 1.18 10.30 9.56
N ILE A 426 -0.05 10.01 9.13
CA ILE A 426 -1.25 10.19 9.96
C ILE A 426 -1.56 8.91 10.75
N ALA A 427 -1.43 7.75 10.11
CA ALA A 427 -1.69 6.45 10.71
C ALA A 427 -0.82 5.36 10.06
N ALA A 428 -0.63 4.23 10.74
CA ALA A 428 0.12 3.08 10.26
C ALA A 428 -0.54 1.76 10.67
N GLY A 429 -0.21 0.68 9.95
CA GLY A 429 -0.89 -0.62 10.10
C GLY A 429 -2.26 -0.62 9.40
N LEU A 430 -2.34 0.02 8.23
CA LEU A 430 -3.47 -0.14 7.32
C LEU A 430 -3.27 -1.43 6.50
N PRO A 431 -4.34 -2.22 6.27
CA PRO A 431 -4.24 -3.46 5.51
C PRO A 431 -4.00 -3.18 4.02
N PHE A 432 -3.21 -4.03 3.36
CA PHE A 432 -3.33 -4.18 1.91
C PHE A 432 -4.71 -4.75 1.55
N LEU A 433 -5.33 -4.21 0.51
CA LEU A 433 -6.60 -4.68 -0.05
C LEU A 433 -6.60 -4.41 -1.56
N GLU A 434 -6.52 -5.45 -2.41
CA GLU A 434 -6.65 -5.20 -3.85
C GLU A 434 -8.06 -4.70 -4.21
N GLY A 435 -8.13 -3.72 -5.13
CA GLY A 435 -9.38 -3.14 -5.65
C GLY A 435 -10.18 -2.26 -4.69
N SER A 436 -9.91 -2.32 -3.39
CA SER A 436 -10.65 -1.60 -2.36
C SER A 436 -10.04 -0.23 -2.03
N TYR A 437 -10.85 0.66 -1.46
CA TYR A 437 -10.37 1.88 -0.80
C TYR A 437 -9.88 1.57 0.62
N ASN A 438 -8.70 2.07 0.99
CA ASN A 438 -8.14 1.92 2.34
C ASN A 438 -8.60 3.03 3.29
N PHE A 439 -8.83 4.24 2.77
CA PHE A 439 -9.25 5.43 3.51
C PHE A 439 -10.26 6.28 2.71
N SER A 440 -11.01 7.12 3.43
CA SER A 440 -11.82 8.21 2.86
C SER A 440 -11.75 9.44 3.76
N ALA A 441 -11.54 10.61 3.17
CA ALA A 441 -11.45 11.90 3.85
C ALA A 441 -12.43 12.92 3.28
N SER A 442 -12.98 13.73 4.19
CA SER A 442 -13.56 15.05 3.93
C SER A 442 -12.56 16.14 4.39
N SER A 443 -12.92 17.41 4.19
CA SER A 443 -12.13 18.54 4.70
C SER A 443 -11.90 18.49 6.23
N ARG A 444 -12.80 17.86 6.99
CA ARG A 444 -12.73 17.83 8.46
C ARG A 444 -12.44 16.46 9.06
N SER A 445 -12.91 15.37 8.45
CA SER A 445 -12.78 14.02 9.03
C SER A 445 -12.12 13.04 8.09
N LEU A 446 -11.46 12.04 8.66
CA LEU A 446 -10.76 10.97 7.95
C LEU A 446 -11.15 9.63 8.59
N ILE A 447 -11.61 8.69 7.77
CA ILE A 447 -11.85 7.29 8.15
C ILE A 447 -10.90 6.37 7.39
N PHE A 448 -10.42 5.31 8.04
CA PHE A 448 -9.50 4.34 7.43
C PHE A 448 -9.64 2.96 8.06
N LEU A 449 -9.28 1.91 7.31
CA LEU A 449 -9.22 0.54 7.84
C LEU A 449 -7.89 0.30 8.56
N ARG A 450 -7.92 -0.44 9.66
CA ARG A 450 -6.73 -0.73 10.50
C ARG A 450 -6.68 -2.21 10.87
N GLY A 451 -5.46 -2.74 10.94
CA GLY A 451 -5.16 -4.14 11.20
C GLY A 451 -4.45 -4.79 10.01
N SER A 452 -4.06 -6.05 10.18
CA SER A 452 -3.70 -6.93 9.05
C SER A 452 -4.86 -7.03 8.05
N GLY A 453 -4.56 -7.47 6.81
CA GLY A 453 -5.60 -7.78 5.82
C GLY A 453 -6.70 -8.69 6.37
N ARG A 454 -7.89 -8.67 5.74
CA ARG A 454 -9.12 -9.39 6.19
C ARG A 454 -8.90 -10.86 6.54
N ASN A 455 -7.84 -11.47 6.00
CA ASN A 455 -7.57 -12.90 5.99
C ASN A 455 -6.33 -13.27 6.85
N ALA A 456 -6.19 -12.68 8.04
CA ALA A 456 -5.21 -13.21 9.01
C ALA A 456 -5.56 -14.66 9.30
N SER A 457 -4.66 -15.58 8.93
CA SER A 457 -4.98 -17.00 8.78
C SER A 457 -3.82 -17.89 9.23
N ARG A 458 -4.10 -19.16 9.52
CA ARG A 458 -3.17 -20.09 10.15
C ARG A 458 -3.14 -21.44 9.45
N LEU A 459 -1.94 -21.78 8.98
CA LEU A 459 -1.57 -23.12 8.54
C LEU A 459 -1.71 -24.12 9.70
N THR A 460 -2.74 -24.97 9.60
CA THR A 460 -3.11 -25.94 10.64
C THR A 460 -3.12 -27.33 10.05
N TRP A 461 -2.43 -28.26 10.73
CA TRP A 461 -2.39 -29.67 10.35
C TRP A 461 -3.58 -30.41 10.95
N PHE A 462 -4.27 -31.20 10.13
CA PHE A 462 -5.36 -32.08 10.50
C PHE A 462 -5.06 -33.53 10.08
N ASP A 463 -5.70 -34.50 10.73
CA ASP A 463 -5.90 -35.83 10.14
C ASP A 463 -7.24 -35.93 9.39
N ARG A 464 -7.47 -37.04 8.71
CA ARG A 464 -8.71 -37.30 7.93
C ARG A 464 -10.01 -37.29 8.76
N THR A 465 -9.94 -37.24 10.09
CA THR A 465 -11.13 -37.15 10.98
C THR A 465 -11.42 -35.73 11.48
N GLY A 466 -10.68 -34.72 10.99
CA GLY A 466 -10.84 -33.33 11.42
C GLY A 466 -10.20 -33.01 12.77
N ARG A 467 -9.42 -33.93 13.35
CA ARG A 467 -8.66 -33.67 14.56
C ARG A 467 -7.39 -32.88 14.22
N VAL A 468 -7.21 -31.74 14.89
CA VAL A 468 -6.00 -30.92 14.80
C VAL A 468 -4.80 -31.69 15.34
N LEU A 469 -3.76 -31.81 14.53
CA LEU A 469 -2.46 -32.41 14.87
C LEU A 469 -1.43 -31.36 15.31
N GLY A 470 -1.59 -30.11 14.87
CA GLY A 470 -0.70 -29.01 15.22
C GLY A 470 -0.91 -27.78 14.34
N LYS A 471 -0.11 -26.73 14.59
CA LYS A 471 -0.05 -25.51 13.78
C LYS A 471 1.40 -25.28 13.33
N THR A 472 1.59 -24.67 12.17
CA THR A 472 2.93 -24.24 11.71
C THR A 472 2.88 -22.79 11.23
N GLY A 473 4.04 -22.13 11.27
CA GLY A 473 4.18 -20.71 10.90
C GLY A 473 3.50 -19.70 11.85
N PRO A 474 3.80 -18.40 11.67
CA PRO A 474 3.05 -17.30 12.26
C PRO A 474 1.60 -17.24 11.70
N PRO A 475 0.71 -16.37 12.24
CA PRO A 475 -0.50 -16.00 11.52
C PRO A 475 -0.13 -15.06 10.36
N GLY A 476 -0.82 -15.15 9.23
CA GLY A 476 -0.50 -14.35 8.06
C GLY A 476 -1.47 -14.50 6.89
N ASP A 477 -1.06 -13.96 5.75
CA ASP A 477 -1.70 -14.20 4.44
C ASP A 477 -1.05 -15.43 3.80
N TYR A 478 -1.89 -16.44 3.50
CA TYR A 478 -1.47 -17.74 2.98
C TYR A 478 -2.43 -18.20 1.88
N GLN A 479 -2.02 -18.04 0.63
CA GLN A 479 -2.82 -18.36 -0.55
C GLN A 479 -2.13 -19.45 -1.40
N GLY A 480 -2.90 -20.24 -2.15
CA GLY A 480 -2.34 -21.23 -3.10
C GLY A 480 -1.32 -22.20 -2.48
N LEU A 481 -1.73 -22.99 -1.49
CA LEU A 481 -0.83 -23.90 -0.75
C LEU A 481 -0.37 -25.10 -1.60
N GLU A 482 0.94 -25.27 -1.73
CA GLU A 482 1.57 -26.41 -2.41
C GLU A 482 2.69 -27.03 -1.56
N LEU A 483 2.45 -28.20 -0.96
CA LEU A 483 3.47 -28.96 -0.24
C LEU A 483 4.52 -29.51 -1.21
N SER A 484 5.79 -29.53 -0.81
CA SER A 484 6.84 -30.23 -1.55
C SER A 484 6.60 -31.76 -1.56
N PRO A 485 7.17 -32.52 -2.52
CA PRO A 485 6.94 -33.97 -2.62
C PRO A 485 7.33 -34.78 -1.37
N ASP A 486 8.26 -34.28 -0.55
CA ASP A 486 8.69 -34.84 0.73
C ASP A 486 7.93 -34.26 1.95
N ALA A 487 7.05 -33.29 1.74
CA ALA A 487 6.36 -32.48 2.74
C ALA A 487 7.28 -31.80 3.79
N SER A 488 8.54 -31.51 3.45
CA SER A 488 9.45 -30.71 4.30
C SER A 488 9.27 -29.20 4.08
N ARG A 489 8.72 -28.79 2.93
CA ARG A 489 8.48 -27.40 2.56
C ARG A 489 7.04 -27.17 2.10
N LEU A 490 6.64 -25.91 2.17
CA LEU A 490 5.42 -25.38 1.59
C LEU A 490 5.79 -24.22 0.67
N ALA A 491 5.41 -24.32 -0.60
CA ALA A 491 5.28 -23.15 -1.46
C ALA A 491 3.89 -22.55 -1.25
N TYR A 492 3.83 -21.22 -1.17
CA TYR A 492 2.58 -20.48 -1.03
C TYR A 492 2.71 -19.10 -1.65
N VAL A 493 1.58 -18.49 -1.95
CA VAL A 493 1.48 -17.11 -2.43
C VAL A 493 1.14 -16.21 -1.25
N ARG A 494 1.79 -15.04 -1.21
CA ARG A 494 1.57 -13.97 -0.24
C ARG A 494 1.56 -12.64 -0.97
N VAL A 495 0.73 -11.69 -0.54
CA VAL A 495 0.90 -10.29 -0.97
C VAL A 495 2.17 -9.69 -0.34
N ASP A 496 3.03 -9.07 -1.15
CA ASP A 496 4.00 -8.08 -0.65
C ASP A 496 3.29 -6.73 -0.39
N GLU A 497 3.08 -6.42 0.88
CA GLU A 497 2.37 -5.20 1.32
C GLU A 497 3.05 -3.88 0.89
N ALA A 498 4.34 -3.90 0.54
CA ALA A 498 5.06 -2.72 0.06
C ALA A 498 4.82 -2.43 -1.43
N TYR A 499 4.49 -3.45 -2.24
CA TYR A 499 4.34 -3.34 -3.71
C TYR A 499 2.92 -3.66 -4.20
N GLY A 500 2.10 -4.31 -3.37
CA GLY A 500 0.79 -4.83 -3.77
C GLY A 500 0.87 -5.90 -4.86
N THR A 501 2.00 -6.60 -4.95
CA THR A 501 2.23 -7.76 -5.82
C THR A 501 1.88 -9.04 -5.08
N LEU A 502 1.45 -10.05 -5.83
CA LEU A 502 1.52 -11.44 -5.36
C LEU A 502 2.94 -11.97 -5.59
N ASP A 503 3.49 -12.67 -4.61
CA ASP A 503 4.82 -13.28 -4.68
C ASP A 503 4.78 -14.72 -4.18
N VAL A 504 5.62 -15.59 -4.75
CA VAL A 504 5.81 -16.96 -4.24
C VAL A 504 6.82 -16.95 -3.11
N TRP A 505 6.45 -17.56 -1.99
CA TRP A 505 7.26 -17.76 -0.79
C TRP A 505 7.43 -19.26 -0.50
N LEU A 506 8.55 -19.61 0.12
CA LEU A 506 8.87 -20.96 0.57
C LEU A 506 9.01 -20.99 2.09
N MET A 507 8.21 -21.81 2.77
CA MET A 507 8.34 -22.10 4.20
C MET A 507 8.97 -23.48 4.42
N GLU A 508 9.99 -23.53 5.28
CA GLU A 508 10.50 -24.77 5.88
C GLU A 508 9.59 -25.13 7.07
N LEU A 509 8.95 -26.30 7.00
CA LEU A 509 7.78 -26.62 7.83
C LEU A 509 8.10 -27.05 9.27
N ALA A 510 9.33 -27.53 9.55
CA ALA A 510 9.75 -27.95 10.88
C ALA A 510 10.11 -26.76 11.78
N ARG A 511 10.65 -25.67 11.23
CA ARG A 511 10.95 -24.41 11.95
C ARG A 511 9.94 -23.30 11.70
N GLY A 512 9.04 -23.46 10.72
CA GLY A 512 8.10 -22.41 10.31
C GLY A 512 8.77 -21.19 9.66
N MET A 513 10.02 -21.34 9.18
CA MET A 513 10.81 -20.26 8.62
C MET A 513 10.47 -20.05 7.14
N ALA A 514 10.01 -18.85 6.78
CA ALA A 514 9.67 -18.49 5.40
C ALA A 514 10.70 -17.55 4.75
N ALA A 515 10.95 -17.78 3.46
CA ALA A 515 11.78 -16.93 2.61
C ALA A 515 11.06 -16.64 1.27
N ARG A 516 11.27 -15.45 0.72
CA ARG A 516 10.75 -15.05 -0.60
C ARG A 516 11.49 -15.80 -1.70
N PHE A 517 10.77 -16.37 -2.67
CA PHE A 517 11.33 -17.20 -3.75
C PHE A 517 11.29 -16.50 -5.10
N THR A 518 10.22 -15.74 -5.39
CA THR A 518 10.15 -14.83 -6.55
C THR A 518 10.01 -13.38 -6.06
N SER A 519 10.37 -12.40 -6.88
CA SER A 519 10.47 -10.99 -6.45
C SER A 519 10.40 -10.00 -7.62
N ASP A 520 9.56 -10.28 -8.61
CA ASP A 520 9.33 -9.36 -9.72
C ASP A 520 8.38 -8.20 -9.33
N VAL A 521 8.17 -7.23 -10.22
CA VAL A 521 7.17 -6.16 -10.06
C VAL A 521 5.80 -6.54 -10.63
N ALA A 522 5.72 -7.68 -11.33
CA ALA A 522 4.49 -8.34 -11.71
C ALA A 522 3.90 -9.19 -10.57
N ASN A 523 2.66 -9.66 -10.74
CA ASN A 523 2.11 -10.70 -9.86
C ASN A 523 2.69 -12.07 -10.21
N GLU A 524 2.99 -12.87 -9.18
CA GLU A 524 3.60 -14.20 -9.29
C GLU A 524 2.91 -15.18 -8.33
N TYR A 525 2.32 -16.25 -8.85
CA TYR A 525 1.37 -17.10 -8.10
C TYR A 525 1.15 -18.49 -8.73
N ASN A 526 0.30 -19.32 -8.11
CA ASN A 526 0.08 -20.73 -8.45
C ASN A 526 1.41 -21.52 -8.59
N PRO A 527 2.18 -21.68 -7.50
CA PRO A 527 3.39 -22.50 -7.51
C PRO A 527 3.06 -23.99 -7.60
N VAL A 528 3.83 -24.72 -8.41
CA VAL A 528 3.75 -26.16 -8.64
C VAL A 528 5.16 -26.74 -8.54
N TRP A 529 5.38 -27.72 -7.65
CA TRP A 529 6.69 -28.35 -7.49
C TRP A 529 7.00 -29.32 -8.63
N ALA A 530 8.27 -29.39 -9.02
CA ALA A 530 8.82 -30.57 -9.68
C ALA A 530 8.77 -31.78 -8.73
N PRO A 531 8.59 -33.01 -9.23
CA PRO A 531 8.48 -34.21 -8.39
C PRO A 531 9.77 -34.58 -7.63
N ASP A 532 10.91 -33.98 -7.99
CA ASP A 532 12.18 -34.09 -7.26
C ASP A 532 12.37 -33.03 -6.15
N GLY A 533 11.45 -32.07 -6.04
CA GLY A 533 11.52 -30.94 -5.11
C GLY A 533 12.58 -29.88 -5.43
N ARG A 534 13.19 -29.91 -6.63
CA ARG A 534 14.34 -29.03 -6.99
C ARG A 534 13.97 -27.83 -7.86
N GLU A 535 12.91 -27.92 -8.64
CA GLU A 535 12.34 -26.81 -9.43
C GLU A 535 10.89 -26.52 -9.03
N ILE A 536 10.42 -25.31 -9.33
CA ILE A 536 9.02 -24.89 -9.25
C ILE A 536 8.62 -24.24 -10.57
N VAL A 537 7.48 -24.66 -11.11
CA VAL A 537 6.74 -23.93 -12.15
C VAL A 537 5.76 -22.97 -11.44
N PHE A 538 5.61 -21.75 -11.96
CA PHE A 538 4.68 -20.77 -11.42
C PHE A 538 4.12 -19.88 -12.53
N THR A 539 3.03 -19.20 -12.23
CA THR A 539 2.37 -18.23 -13.11
C THR A 539 2.92 -16.83 -12.83
N THR A 540 3.20 -16.05 -13.86
CA THR A 540 3.69 -14.66 -13.73
C THR A 540 3.03 -13.72 -14.74
N GLU A 541 2.85 -12.45 -14.39
CA GLU A 541 2.23 -11.41 -15.25
C GLU A 541 3.25 -10.48 -15.96
N ARG A 542 4.55 -10.78 -15.86
CA ARG A 542 5.68 -9.98 -16.38
C ARG A 542 5.60 -9.62 -17.86
N PHE A 543 4.87 -10.41 -18.65
CA PHE A 543 4.75 -10.23 -20.10
C PHE A 543 3.47 -9.49 -20.50
N GLY A 544 2.74 -8.90 -19.55
CA GLY A 544 1.44 -8.23 -19.75
C GLY A 544 0.25 -9.18 -19.81
N ILE A 545 0.51 -10.49 -19.78
CA ILE A 545 -0.44 -11.61 -19.69
C ILE A 545 0.09 -12.62 -18.67
N ALA A 546 -0.79 -13.41 -18.07
CA ALA A 546 -0.36 -14.53 -17.24
C ALA A 546 0.38 -15.57 -18.10
N SER A 547 1.52 -16.07 -17.62
CA SER A 547 2.43 -16.94 -18.37
C SER A 547 3.24 -17.84 -17.46
N LEU A 548 3.61 -19.02 -17.96
CA LEU A 548 4.34 -20.02 -17.20
C LEU A 548 5.84 -19.71 -17.16
N MET A 549 6.39 -19.61 -15.95
CA MET A 549 7.83 -19.55 -15.66
C MET A 549 8.24 -20.79 -14.86
N ARG A 550 9.54 -21.11 -14.89
CA ARG A 550 10.17 -22.07 -13.97
C ARG A 550 11.44 -21.49 -13.33
N LYS A 551 11.72 -21.94 -12.11
CA LYS A 551 12.90 -21.56 -11.32
C LYS A 551 13.38 -22.74 -10.48
N ALA A 552 14.68 -22.97 -10.41
CA ALA A 552 15.28 -23.96 -9.51
C ALA A 552 15.53 -23.35 -8.12
N LEU A 553 15.55 -24.20 -7.09
CA LEU A 553 15.78 -23.78 -5.70
C LEU A 553 17.24 -23.37 -5.37
N SER A 554 18.18 -23.60 -6.29
CA SER A 554 19.57 -23.14 -6.19
C SER A 554 19.69 -21.67 -6.56
N GLY A 555 20.30 -20.84 -5.69
CA GLY A 555 20.29 -19.37 -5.82
C GLY A 555 20.83 -18.79 -7.13
N ASP A 556 21.76 -19.49 -7.80
CA ASP A 556 22.36 -19.04 -9.07
C ASP A 556 21.51 -19.36 -10.31
N ALA A 557 20.34 -19.98 -10.15
CA ALA A 557 19.52 -20.44 -11.28
C ALA A 557 18.73 -19.31 -11.95
N VAL A 558 19.03 -19.07 -13.23
CA VAL A 558 18.29 -18.12 -14.07
C VAL A 558 16.87 -18.61 -14.32
N GLU A 559 15.89 -17.77 -13.99
CA GLU A 559 14.47 -18.02 -14.24
C GLU A 559 14.21 -18.10 -15.76
N SER A 560 13.40 -19.07 -16.21
CA SER A 560 13.11 -19.25 -17.64
C SER A 560 11.62 -19.44 -17.92
N ARG A 561 11.14 -18.86 -19.03
CA ARG A 561 9.75 -19.02 -19.47
C ARG A 561 9.55 -20.43 -20.01
N LEU A 562 8.54 -21.13 -19.49
CA LEU A 562 8.26 -22.54 -19.82
C LEU A 562 7.65 -22.67 -21.22
N LEU A 563 6.70 -21.80 -21.55
CA LEU A 563 6.06 -21.70 -22.87
C LEU A 563 5.91 -20.23 -23.28
N ALA A 564 6.24 -19.94 -24.54
CA ALA A 564 6.17 -18.60 -25.12
C ALA A 564 4.97 -18.45 -26.06
N THR A 565 3.78 -18.23 -25.48
CA THR A 565 2.53 -17.97 -26.22
C THR A 565 2.04 -16.52 -26.04
N GLN A 566 0.95 -16.18 -26.72
CA GLN A 566 0.20 -14.93 -26.53
C GLN A 566 -1.11 -15.12 -25.73
N ALA A 567 -1.35 -16.33 -25.22
CA ALA A 567 -2.55 -16.69 -24.47
C ALA A 567 -2.29 -16.62 -22.95
N THR A 568 -3.34 -16.38 -22.18
CA THR A 568 -3.28 -16.32 -20.71
C THR A 568 -3.12 -17.74 -20.15
N GLN A 569 -1.98 -18.04 -19.51
CA GLN A 569 -1.68 -19.36 -18.97
C GLN A 569 -1.65 -19.36 -17.43
N PHE A 570 -2.13 -20.43 -16.81
CA PHE A 570 -2.02 -20.69 -15.38
C PHE A 570 -1.47 -22.10 -15.12
N ALA A 571 -0.52 -22.22 -14.19
CA ALA A 571 0.05 -23.51 -13.79
C ALA A 571 -1.00 -24.40 -13.09
N GLY A 572 -0.97 -25.70 -13.38
CA GLY A 572 -1.86 -26.71 -12.79
C GLY A 572 -1.11 -27.69 -11.88
N ASP A 573 -0.34 -28.62 -12.48
CA ASP A 573 0.32 -29.73 -11.77
C ASP A 573 1.53 -30.26 -12.56
N TRP A 574 2.41 -31.05 -11.93
CA TRP A 574 3.55 -31.72 -12.56
C TRP A 574 3.49 -33.23 -12.25
N SER A 575 3.46 -34.07 -13.29
CA SER A 575 3.36 -35.52 -13.13
C SER A 575 4.46 -36.09 -12.25
N ARG A 576 4.13 -37.09 -11.41
CA ARG A 576 5.07 -37.68 -10.44
C ARG A 576 6.27 -38.41 -11.06
N ASP A 577 6.18 -38.79 -12.34
CA ASP A 577 7.29 -39.33 -13.13
C ASP A 577 8.12 -38.25 -13.84
N GLY A 578 7.77 -36.98 -13.66
CA GLY A 578 8.41 -35.80 -14.25
C GLY A 578 8.12 -35.60 -15.74
N ARG A 579 7.41 -36.52 -16.40
CA ARG A 579 7.25 -36.54 -17.86
C ARG A 579 6.27 -35.54 -18.44
N SER A 580 5.43 -34.90 -17.65
CA SER A 580 4.46 -33.92 -18.15
C SER A 580 4.10 -32.84 -17.13
N ILE A 581 3.83 -31.65 -17.65
CA ILE A 581 3.34 -30.49 -16.89
C ILE A 581 1.93 -30.16 -17.39
N LEU A 582 0.99 -30.04 -16.47
CA LEU A 582 -0.40 -29.68 -16.71
C LEU A 582 -0.62 -28.18 -16.45
N TYR A 583 -1.34 -27.51 -17.34
CA TYR A 583 -1.67 -26.09 -17.23
C TYR A 583 -3.05 -25.80 -17.86
N SER A 584 -3.65 -24.65 -17.54
CA SER A 584 -4.84 -24.14 -18.25
C SER A 584 -4.48 -22.93 -19.11
N GLU A 585 -5.02 -22.83 -20.31
CA GLU A 585 -4.77 -21.73 -21.26
C GLU A 585 -6.08 -21.13 -21.79
N ASP A 586 -6.18 -19.80 -21.76
CA ASP A 586 -7.35 -19.05 -22.23
C ASP A 586 -7.42 -18.99 -23.75
N HIS A 587 -8.60 -19.29 -24.30
CA HIS A 587 -8.91 -19.22 -25.70
C HIS A 587 -10.26 -18.54 -25.94
N ASN A 588 -10.25 -17.49 -26.76
CA ASN A 588 -11.40 -16.64 -27.14
C ASN A 588 -12.64 -17.38 -27.73
N GLN A 589 -12.61 -18.71 -27.84
CA GLN A 589 -13.69 -19.55 -28.39
C GLN A 589 -14.14 -20.69 -27.45
N THR A 590 -13.33 -21.08 -26.46
CA THR A 590 -13.63 -22.20 -25.52
C THR A 590 -13.41 -21.82 -24.05
N HIS A 591 -13.07 -20.56 -23.74
CA HIS A 591 -12.63 -20.13 -22.40
C HIS A 591 -11.32 -20.82 -21.99
N PHE A 592 -11.20 -21.29 -20.74
CA PHE A 592 -9.99 -21.96 -20.27
C PHE A 592 -10.00 -23.45 -20.59
N ASP A 593 -9.20 -23.85 -21.59
CA ASP A 593 -8.93 -25.27 -21.88
C ASP A 593 -7.86 -25.82 -20.92
N LEU A 594 -7.92 -27.11 -20.58
CA LEU A 594 -6.79 -27.82 -19.96
C LEU A 594 -5.83 -28.38 -21.01
N TRP A 595 -4.54 -28.15 -20.77
CA TRP A 595 -3.42 -28.52 -21.64
C TRP A 595 -2.34 -29.31 -20.90
N ILE A 596 -1.69 -30.20 -21.61
CA ILE A 596 -0.55 -30.98 -21.12
C ILE A 596 0.68 -30.80 -22.03
N LEU A 597 1.80 -30.46 -21.41
CA LEU A 597 3.13 -30.33 -22.02
C LEU A 597 3.97 -31.56 -21.67
N PRO A 598 4.32 -32.44 -22.63
CA PRO A 598 5.34 -33.46 -22.43
C PRO A 598 6.69 -32.80 -22.13
N TRP A 599 7.43 -33.29 -21.15
CA TRP A 599 8.58 -32.59 -20.55
C TRP A 599 9.88 -33.40 -20.46
N LEU A 600 9.80 -34.71 -20.14
CA LEU A 600 10.95 -35.62 -20.17
C LEU A 600 10.78 -36.69 -21.26
N PRO A 601 11.84 -37.07 -22.00
CA PRO A 601 13.25 -36.67 -21.82
C PRO A 601 13.61 -35.27 -22.36
N GLY A 602 12.65 -34.56 -22.96
CA GLY A 602 12.77 -33.16 -23.34
C GLY A 602 11.40 -32.57 -23.69
N PRO A 603 11.27 -31.23 -23.81
CA PRO A 603 10.00 -30.57 -24.07
C PRO A 603 9.42 -31.00 -25.43
N GLY A 604 8.26 -31.67 -25.37
CA GLY A 604 7.48 -32.03 -26.54
C GLY A 604 6.51 -30.93 -26.97
N LYS A 605 5.69 -31.22 -27.97
CA LYS A 605 4.61 -30.31 -28.38
C LYS A 605 3.46 -30.37 -27.35
N PRO A 606 2.99 -29.24 -26.80
CA PRO A 606 1.77 -29.22 -25.98
C PRO A 606 0.56 -29.74 -26.74
N ARG A 607 -0.36 -30.41 -26.04
CA ARG A 607 -1.68 -30.77 -26.55
C ARG A 607 -2.78 -30.35 -25.59
N ARG A 608 -3.96 -30.04 -26.13
CA ARG A 608 -5.19 -29.99 -25.33
C ARG A 608 -5.47 -31.37 -24.76
N LEU A 609 -6.04 -31.38 -23.57
CA LEU A 609 -6.47 -32.56 -22.84
C LEU A 609 -8.00 -32.55 -22.73
N LEU A 610 -8.59 -31.38 -22.46
CA LEU A 610 -10.01 -31.08 -22.59
C LEU A 610 -10.16 -29.77 -23.38
N ALA A 611 -11.35 -29.58 -23.95
CA ALA A 611 -11.76 -28.37 -24.65
C ALA A 611 -13.29 -28.36 -24.74
N THR A 612 -13.95 -27.94 -23.65
CA THR A 612 -15.42 -27.81 -23.61
C THR A 612 -15.85 -26.35 -23.80
N PRO A 613 -17.16 -26.03 -23.84
CA PRO A 613 -17.64 -24.64 -23.79
C PRO A 613 -17.56 -23.97 -22.39
N ALA A 614 -17.00 -24.65 -21.38
CA ALA A 614 -16.90 -24.19 -20.00
C ALA A 614 -15.46 -23.80 -19.62
N ASN A 615 -15.26 -23.32 -18.40
CA ASN A 615 -13.93 -23.03 -17.86
C ASN A 615 -13.35 -24.26 -17.16
N GLU A 616 -12.40 -24.97 -17.76
CA GLU A 616 -11.60 -25.99 -17.07
C GLU A 616 -10.38 -25.39 -16.35
N ARG A 617 -10.31 -25.52 -15.03
CA ARG A 617 -9.27 -24.88 -14.18
C ARG A 617 -8.79 -25.80 -13.06
N GLN A 618 -7.68 -25.41 -12.42
CA GLN A 618 -7.14 -26.06 -11.21
C GLN A 618 -6.98 -27.59 -11.36
N GLY A 619 -6.58 -28.03 -12.55
CA GLY A 619 -6.40 -29.44 -12.86
C GLY A 619 -5.22 -30.06 -12.10
N HIS A 620 -5.40 -31.32 -11.68
CA HIS A 620 -4.42 -32.11 -10.93
C HIS A 620 -4.37 -33.54 -11.48
N LEU A 621 -3.17 -34.04 -11.77
CA LEU A 621 -2.95 -35.38 -12.29
C LEU A 621 -3.03 -36.45 -11.18
N SER A 622 -3.51 -37.64 -11.54
CA SER A 622 -3.49 -38.82 -10.67
C SER A 622 -2.06 -39.28 -10.38
N PRO A 623 -1.82 -40.01 -9.28
CA PRO A 623 -0.49 -40.54 -8.95
C PRO A 623 0.19 -41.39 -10.04
N ASP A 624 -0.60 -42.00 -10.93
CA ASP A 624 -0.13 -42.80 -12.07
C ASP A 624 -0.12 -42.02 -13.41
N GLY A 625 -0.47 -40.73 -13.39
CA GLY A 625 -0.48 -39.83 -14.55
C GLY A 625 -1.57 -40.10 -15.59
N ARG A 626 -2.50 -41.03 -15.35
CA ARG A 626 -3.52 -41.43 -16.35
C ARG A 626 -4.78 -40.59 -16.36
N MET A 627 -5.09 -39.90 -15.27
CA MET A 627 -6.33 -39.16 -15.06
C MET A 627 -6.04 -37.74 -14.58
N VAL A 628 -6.95 -36.82 -14.85
CA VAL A 628 -6.97 -35.47 -14.28
C VAL A 628 -8.24 -35.29 -13.45
N ALA A 629 -8.13 -34.67 -12.28
CA ALA A 629 -9.25 -34.10 -11.54
C ALA A 629 -9.19 -32.57 -11.70
N TYR A 630 -10.32 -31.92 -12.01
CA TYR A 630 -10.34 -30.49 -12.37
C TYR A 630 -11.62 -29.81 -11.90
N GLU A 631 -11.55 -28.48 -11.76
CA GLU A 631 -12.70 -27.62 -11.56
C GLU A 631 -13.31 -27.25 -12.93
N SER A 632 -14.64 -27.34 -13.06
CA SER A 632 -15.36 -26.79 -14.22
C SER A 632 -16.67 -26.13 -13.81
N ASP A 633 -17.00 -25.01 -14.43
CA ASP A 633 -18.24 -24.26 -14.22
C ASP A 633 -19.40 -24.71 -15.12
N ARG A 634 -19.25 -25.81 -15.87
CA ARG A 634 -20.22 -26.34 -16.87
C ARG A 634 -21.64 -26.59 -16.34
N THR A 635 -21.84 -26.59 -15.02
CA THR A 635 -23.16 -26.76 -14.36
C THR A 635 -23.84 -25.44 -14.00
N GLY A 636 -23.22 -24.29 -14.30
CA GLY A 636 -23.59 -22.97 -13.80
C GLY A 636 -22.91 -22.58 -12.48
N ARG A 637 -22.07 -23.47 -11.93
CA ARG A 637 -21.21 -23.27 -10.74
C ARG A 637 -20.00 -24.19 -10.84
N SER A 638 -18.89 -23.83 -10.16
CA SER A 638 -17.71 -24.69 -10.03
C SER A 638 -18.07 -26.02 -9.36
N GLU A 639 -17.84 -27.12 -10.08
CA GLU A 639 -17.89 -28.49 -9.57
C GLU A 639 -16.59 -29.21 -9.96
N ILE A 640 -16.24 -30.28 -9.23
CA ILE A 640 -15.12 -31.15 -9.56
C ILE A 640 -15.55 -32.23 -10.55
N PHE A 641 -14.71 -32.45 -11.55
CA PHE A 641 -14.82 -33.51 -12.55
C PHE A 641 -13.54 -34.35 -12.62
N VAL A 642 -13.65 -35.55 -13.18
CA VAL A 642 -12.52 -36.42 -13.49
C VAL A 642 -12.60 -36.93 -14.93
N ALA A 643 -11.48 -36.88 -15.64
CA ALA A 643 -11.35 -37.29 -17.04
C ALA A 643 -10.00 -37.99 -17.29
N PRO A 644 -9.90 -38.90 -18.29
CA PRO A 644 -8.63 -39.49 -18.69
C PRO A 644 -7.70 -38.49 -19.38
N VAL A 645 -6.39 -38.64 -19.17
CA VAL A 645 -5.33 -37.81 -19.78
C VAL A 645 -5.14 -38.14 -21.26
N ASP A 646 -5.23 -39.42 -21.63
CA ASP A 646 -5.23 -39.94 -23.00
C ASP A 646 -6.54 -40.70 -23.30
N PRO A 647 -7.67 -39.99 -23.53
CA PRO A 647 -8.92 -40.61 -23.94
C PRO A 647 -8.76 -41.35 -25.28
N ARG A 648 -9.43 -42.50 -25.47
CA ARG A 648 -9.54 -43.08 -26.81
C ARG A 648 -10.43 -42.16 -27.66
N PRO A 649 -10.16 -41.98 -28.97
CA PRO A 649 -10.98 -41.12 -29.83
C PRO A 649 -12.47 -41.44 -29.73
N GLY A 650 -13.30 -40.44 -29.40
CA GLY A 650 -14.74 -40.60 -29.21
C GLY A 650 -15.19 -41.16 -27.84
N SER A 651 -14.29 -41.31 -26.86
CA SER A 651 -14.58 -41.85 -25.52
C SER A 651 -14.22 -40.92 -24.36
N VAL A 652 -14.32 -39.60 -24.55
CA VAL A 652 -14.18 -38.64 -23.44
C VAL A 652 -15.42 -38.72 -22.56
N VAL A 653 -15.38 -39.59 -21.56
CA VAL A 653 -16.37 -39.61 -20.49
C VAL A 653 -15.82 -38.74 -19.34
N GLU A 654 -16.41 -37.56 -19.18
CA GLU A 654 -16.17 -36.69 -18.02
C GLU A 654 -17.13 -37.10 -16.90
N HIS A 655 -16.59 -37.63 -15.80
CA HIS A 655 -17.40 -38.04 -14.66
C HIS A 655 -17.46 -36.91 -13.64
N GLN A 656 -18.69 -36.53 -13.25
CA GLN A 656 -18.90 -35.53 -12.21
C GLN A 656 -18.58 -36.13 -10.83
N VAL A 657 -17.75 -35.45 -10.06
CA VAL A 657 -17.30 -35.87 -8.74
C VAL A 657 -18.15 -35.19 -7.67
N SER A 658 -18.26 -33.85 -7.68
CA SER A 658 -19.06 -33.09 -6.71
C SER A 658 -20.45 -32.74 -7.23
N SER A 659 -21.42 -32.61 -6.32
CA SER A 659 -22.84 -32.36 -6.63
C SER A 659 -23.44 -31.18 -5.84
N ALA A 660 -22.62 -30.47 -5.08
CA ALA A 660 -22.99 -29.38 -4.18
C ALA A 660 -21.96 -28.22 -4.23
N GLY A 661 -21.34 -28.03 -5.39
CA GLY A 661 -20.17 -27.19 -5.57
C GLY A 661 -18.87 -27.89 -5.15
N GLY A 662 -17.76 -27.51 -5.78
CA GLY A 662 -16.45 -28.07 -5.49
C GLY A 662 -15.30 -27.22 -6.03
N LEU A 663 -14.25 -27.04 -5.21
CA LEU A 663 -13.06 -26.23 -5.51
C LEU A 663 -11.76 -26.96 -5.10
N ARG A 664 -10.65 -26.63 -5.79
CA ARG A 664 -9.28 -27.08 -5.48
C ARG A 664 -9.15 -28.62 -5.34
N PRO A 665 -9.37 -29.40 -6.41
CA PRO A 665 -9.26 -30.86 -6.35
C PRO A 665 -7.82 -31.31 -6.09
N ARG A 666 -7.63 -32.27 -5.18
CA ARG A 666 -6.34 -32.91 -4.87
C ARG A 666 -6.51 -34.43 -4.85
N TRP A 667 -5.68 -35.15 -5.60
CA TRP A 667 -5.67 -36.62 -5.51
C TRP A 667 -5.10 -37.10 -4.17
N ASP A 668 -5.68 -38.18 -3.64
CA ASP A 668 -5.05 -38.96 -2.59
C ASP A 668 -3.70 -39.51 -3.10
N PRO A 669 -2.59 -39.40 -2.33
CA PRO A 669 -1.29 -39.86 -2.78
C PRO A 669 -1.21 -41.34 -3.18
N ALA A 670 -2.11 -42.19 -2.69
CA ALA A 670 -2.22 -43.61 -3.08
C ALA A 670 -3.23 -43.87 -4.21
N GLY A 671 -3.88 -42.83 -4.77
CA GLY A 671 -4.84 -42.95 -5.87
C GLY A 671 -6.24 -43.41 -5.45
N ALA A 672 -6.54 -43.44 -4.15
CA ALA A 672 -7.80 -43.97 -3.60
C ALA A 672 -9.03 -43.06 -3.82
N GLY A 673 -8.82 -41.79 -4.21
CA GLY A 673 -9.90 -40.82 -4.40
C GLY A 673 -9.40 -39.38 -4.53
N ILE A 674 -10.34 -38.45 -4.50
CA ILE A 674 -10.12 -37.01 -4.67
C ILE A 674 -10.65 -36.26 -3.45
N TYR A 675 -9.80 -35.41 -2.86
CA TYR A 675 -10.19 -34.40 -1.87
C TYR A 675 -10.57 -33.10 -2.58
N PHE A 676 -11.53 -32.36 -2.05
CA PHE A 676 -11.89 -31.01 -2.52
C PHE A 676 -12.59 -30.21 -1.41
N LEU A 677 -12.73 -28.89 -1.58
CA LEU A 677 -13.56 -28.05 -0.70
C LEU A 677 -14.96 -27.88 -1.31
N SER A 678 -16.01 -28.06 -0.51
CA SER A 678 -17.39 -27.70 -0.90
C SER A 678 -17.59 -26.17 -0.92
N SER A 679 -18.71 -25.70 -1.47
CA SER A 679 -19.06 -24.27 -1.42
C SER A 679 -19.25 -23.73 0.01
N ASP A 680 -19.60 -24.58 0.97
CA ASP A 680 -19.73 -24.25 2.40
C ASP A 680 -18.40 -24.41 3.18
N ALA A 681 -17.28 -24.60 2.46
CA ALA A 681 -15.94 -24.84 3.02
C ALA A 681 -15.85 -26.07 3.95
N GLU A 682 -16.57 -27.15 3.63
CA GLU A 682 -16.30 -28.48 4.17
C GLU A 682 -15.21 -29.17 3.36
N LEU A 683 -14.33 -29.93 4.01
CA LEU A 683 -13.39 -30.79 3.30
C LEU A 683 -14.10 -32.10 2.93
N MET A 684 -14.24 -32.32 1.63
CA MET A 684 -14.90 -33.47 1.04
C MET A 684 -13.86 -34.51 0.59
N PHE A 685 -14.26 -35.78 0.57
CA PHE A 685 -13.53 -36.86 -0.09
C PHE A 685 -14.47 -37.70 -0.95
N SER A 686 -14.14 -37.87 -2.23
CA SER A 686 -14.80 -38.82 -3.14
C SER A 686 -13.87 -40.01 -3.39
N PRO A 687 -14.24 -41.23 -2.97
CA PRO A 687 -13.59 -42.44 -3.41
C PRO A 687 -13.76 -42.61 -4.93
N VAL A 688 -12.68 -42.91 -5.65
CA VAL A 688 -12.75 -43.25 -7.07
C VAL A 688 -12.60 -44.77 -7.19
N ALA A 689 -13.71 -45.44 -7.50
CA ALA A 689 -13.66 -46.84 -7.89
C ALA A 689 -13.22 -46.94 -9.36
N TRP A 690 -12.50 -48.00 -9.73
CA TRP A 690 -12.07 -48.24 -11.11
C TRP A 690 -12.85 -49.42 -11.69
N ARG A 691 -13.76 -49.15 -12.64
CA ARG A 691 -14.57 -50.18 -13.30
C ARG A 691 -14.17 -50.28 -14.77
N ALA A 692 -13.76 -51.45 -15.22
CA ALA A 692 -13.25 -51.72 -16.58
C ALA A 692 -12.07 -50.84 -17.07
N GLY A 693 -11.47 -50.01 -16.18
CA GLY A 693 -10.43 -49.04 -16.52
C GLY A 693 -10.91 -47.58 -16.54
N GLU A 694 -12.21 -47.35 -16.35
CA GLU A 694 -12.84 -46.03 -16.24
C GLU A 694 -13.09 -45.69 -14.75
N PRO A 695 -13.11 -44.41 -14.36
CA PRO A 695 -13.47 -44.00 -13.01
C PRO A 695 -14.99 -44.13 -12.81
N ASP A 696 -15.39 -44.63 -11.65
CA ASP A 696 -16.77 -44.60 -11.15
C ASP A 696 -16.76 -43.86 -9.81
N PRO A 697 -16.94 -42.52 -9.82
CA PRO A 697 -16.88 -41.72 -8.60
C PRO A 697 -18.01 -42.09 -7.64
N VAL A 698 -17.65 -42.53 -6.44
CA VAL A 698 -18.62 -42.77 -5.38
C VAL A 698 -19.03 -41.42 -4.78
N VAL A 699 -20.33 -41.30 -4.45
CA VAL A 699 -20.94 -40.13 -3.79
C VAL A 699 -19.98 -39.53 -2.74
N PRO A 700 -19.56 -38.25 -2.90
CA PRO A 700 -18.62 -37.63 -1.97
C PRO A 700 -19.13 -37.62 -0.54
N GLN A 701 -18.20 -37.74 0.40
CA GLN A 701 -18.47 -37.73 1.83
C GLN A 701 -17.77 -36.51 2.44
N ALA A 702 -18.50 -35.75 3.26
CA ALA A 702 -17.91 -34.71 4.08
C ALA A 702 -17.03 -35.38 5.16
N LEU A 703 -15.78 -34.93 5.29
CA LEU A 703 -14.89 -35.36 6.36
C LEU A 703 -15.10 -34.49 7.60
N PHE A 704 -15.06 -33.16 7.42
CA PHE A 704 -15.30 -32.15 8.46
C PHE A 704 -15.42 -30.74 7.87
N ALA A 705 -16.12 -29.85 8.58
CA ALA A 705 -16.15 -28.42 8.27
C ALA A 705 -14.79 -27.76 8.62
N THR A 706 -14.23 -26.97 7.69
CA THR A 706 -12.87 -26.39 7.87
C THR A 706 -12.83 -25.07 8.65
N GLY A 707 -14.00 -24.49 8.95
CA GLY A 707 -14.10 -23.15 9.55
C GLY A 707 -13.91 -22.01 8.52
N GLY A 708 -14.21 -22.24 7.25
CA GLY A 708 -14.10 -21.23 6.19
C GLY A 708 -12.73 -21.18 5.50
N ALA A 709 -12.00 -22.31 5.44
CA ALA A 709 -10.73 -22.38 4.73
C ALA A 709 -10.92 -22.24 3.21
N SER A 710 -10.05 -21.46 2.57
CA SER A 710 -10.04 -21.22 1.12
C SER A 710 -8.97 -22.03 0.37
N SER A 711 -8.11 -22.75 1.09
CA SER A 711 -6.98 -23.49 0.54
C SER A 711 -6.53 -24.61 1.46
N PHE A 712 -6.16 -25.75 0.87
CA PHE A 712 -5.55 -26.89 1.55
C PHE A 712 -4.53 -27.59 0.64
N SER A 713 -3.69 -28.42 1.24
CA SER A 713 -2.76 -29.33 0.55
C SER A 713 -2.66 -30.66 1.31
N VAL A 714 -2.32 -31.75 0.61
CA VAL A 714 -2.32 -33.12 1.15
C VAL A 714 -0.87 -33.60 1.28
N ALA A 715 -0.46 -34.06 2.47
CA ALA A 715 0.89 -34.59 2.65
C ALA A 715 1.07 -35.91 1.89
N ALA A 716 2.31 -36.22 1.49
CA ALA A 716 2.65 -37.43 0.73
C ALA A 716 2.23 -38.76 1.40
N ASP A 717 1.99 -38.76 2.72
CA ASP A 717 1.48 -39.92 3.48
C ASP A 717 -0.03 -40.18 3.34
N GLY A 718 -0.79 -39.27 2.72
CA GLY A 718 -2.24 -39.38 2.52
C GLY A 718 -3.09 -39.37 3.80
N LYS A 719 -2.49 -39.05 4.95
CA LYS A 719 -3.11 -39.07 6.28
C LYS A 719 -3.15 -37.69 6.92
N ARG A 720 -2.17 -36.83 6.61
CA ARG A 720 -2.08 -35.44 7.10
C ARG A 720 -2.52 -34.44 6.04
N LEU A 721 -3.29 -33.46 6.47
CA LEU A 721 -3.89 -32.42 5.64
C LEU A 721 -3.43 -31.06 6.19
N LEU A 722 -2.84 -30.21 5.36
CA LEU A 722 -2.48 -28.84 5.74
C LEU A 722 -3.55 -27.89 5.22
N ILE A 723 -4.28 -27.24 6.12
CA ILE A 723 -5.41 -26.38 5.80
C ILE A 723 -5.10 -24.96 6.27
N ASN A 724 -5.38 -23.95 5.44
CA ASN A 724 -5.31 -22.57 5.89
C ASN A 724 -6.63 -22.14 6.55
N VAL A 725 -6.64 -22.10 7.88
CA VAL A 725 -7.84 -21.76 8.67
C VAL A 725 -7.84 -20.26 9.00
N PRO A 726 -8.92 -19.51 8.75
CA PRO A 726 -9.02 -18.11 9.19
C PRO A 726 -8.87 -17.98 10.71
N GLU A 727 -8.09 -17.00 11.19
CA GLU A 727 -8.10 -16.65 12.62
C GLU A 727 -9.25 -15.66 12.90
N PRO A 728 -9.98 -15.79 14.03
CA PRO A 728 -11.09 -14.88 14.36
C PRO A 728 -10.64 -13.40 14.46
N SER A 729 -10.98 -12.59 13.47
CA SER A 729 -10.52 -11.20 13.34
C SER A 729 -11.26 -10.24 14.27
N ALA A 730 -10.69 -10.03 15.46
CA ALA A 730 -11.26 -9.24 16.56
C ALA A 730 -11.48 -7.72 16.30
N HIS A 731 -11.31 -7.23 15.07
CA HIS A 731 -11.14 -5.80 14.78
C HIS A 731 -12.18 -5.17 13.82
N HIS A 732 -13.11 -5.94 13.25
CA HIS A 732 -14.07 -5.40 12.25
C HIS A 732 -15.31 -4.67 12.82
N ARG A 733 -15.37 -4.38 14.13
CA ARG A 733 -16.50 -3.66 14.75
C ARG A 733 -16.27 -2.17 15.03
N VAL A 734 -15.02 -1.69 14.95
CA VAL A 734 -14.68 -0.28 15.21
C VAL A 734 -13.89 0.26 14.03
N LEU A 735 -14.47 1.23 13.32
CA LEU A 735 -13.76 1.95 12.25
C LEU A 735 -13.04 3.18 12.84
N PRO A 736 -11.70 3.27 12.71
CA PRO A 736 -10.96 4.48 13.05
C PRO A 736 -11.51 5.74 12.37
N LEU A 737 -11.69 6.79 13.16
CA LEU A 737 -12.11 8.13 12.76
C LEU A 737 -11.14 9.14 13.35
N ILE A 738 -10.63 10.06 12.54
CA ILE A 738 -9.88 11.23 13.00
C ILE A 738 -10.66 12.48 12.57
N VAL A 739 -11.06 13.29 13.53
CA VAL A 739 -11.71 14.59 13.32
C VAL A 739 -10.66 15.71 13.50
N ASN A 740 -10.73 16.71 12.63
CA ASN A 740 -9.73 17.76 12.45
C ASN A 740 -8.34 17.16 12.09
N TRP A 741 -8.32 16.14 11.22
CA TRP A 741 -7.13 15.33 10.89
C TRP A 741 -5.90 16.12 10.38
N SER A 742 -6.11 17.36 9.95
CA SER A 742 -5.08 18.26 9.43
C SER A 742 -4.49 19.23 10.45
N SER A 743 -4.93 19.24 11.72
CA SER A 743 -4.44 20.19 12.74
C SER A 743 -2.93 20.09 12.99
N ASP A 744 -2.37 18.89 12.79
CA ASP A 744 -0.98 18.54 13.09
C ASP A 744 -0.09 18.65 11.84
N LEU A 745 -0.60 19.22 10.74
CA LEU A 745 0.10 19.35 9.45
C LEU A 745 0.65 20.78 9.25
N PRO A 746 1.85 20.92 8.65
CA PRO A 746 2.57 22.21 8.56
C PRO A 746 2.07 23.13 7.44
#